data_AF-A0A2E9QSU7-F1
#
_entry.id   AF-A0A2E9QSU7-F1
#
_cell.length_a   1.000
_cell.length_b   1.000
_cell.length_c   1.000
_cell.angle_alpha   90.00
_cell.angle_beta   90.00
_cell.angle_gamma   90.00
#
_symmetry.space_group_name_H-M   'P 1'
#
loop_
_entity.id
_entity.type
_entity.pdbx_description
1 polymer ?
#
loop_
_entity_poly.entity_id
_entity_poly.type
_entity_poly.pdbx_seq_one_letter_code
_entity_poly.pdbx_strand_id
1 'polypeptide(L)'
;MDVRLCDGRKGMSLRRLFGCMLLVGCFVALGCAPKPSADGVDFCQTNADCQSQLTCWIGVCVDRSILEGRGQSTLDGGEAIREREPSETLPESKLPDCTPSAEICNGKDDDCDGQIDEDYPNKGTECVVSGEKGPCAQGTLLCQQGVSKCVSAHQKVAEICGNGIDEDCDGLADGPPCKCTPGDKQDCYTGPVGTDRKGLCKKGEQLCKADSSWGDCTGEIVPTTELCNGKDDNCDGQIDEAYPENGQSCTANGQQGECAKGTYTCASGTLTCQAASSSKEICDGKDNDCDGKVDNNVESIGKSCSIQGQQGRCAEGTYTNCQAAQLECTTSYQPQSETCNGQDDDCDGQTDETFAKMGMTCVVSGTSGPCAAGTYTCTQGKEECTSSYTASAELCGDGVDNDCDGTVDEAQCTCKPGNTRNCYAGPAGTLGVGACQAGTQTCDSAGKWGSCVGEVLPTKEQCNSKDDDCDGQVDEGYIEVNGSTTCTPVLAGTPRCTKGYNVCESGTLTCAQPKTSVLIPGAYQGFSEGFVGSCKPALFEQPFGLAFNAKGELFVSDFQEHVIRKIDLAGNVTTFVGKAGSSGRGNGQGKAARFNAPAGLAIDDKDNLYVADQSNHRIRKIDPQGNVTTFAGSSSGYKDGKGTAARFNAPTGLVYDKVKHVLYVADRGNHRIRAIDVQGNVSTFAGTKSGKKDGQAALAEFNSPQDVVINSKGELFVSDRDNHQIRKIDAQGNVTTFAGTTSGYKDGPGNAAQFDRPMYMAVGAGDELYVSEENTHVVRKLTSTGVVSTHTGARYSRGATNSTLFFGRVIDPRGMAFAPDGALMLADAGNHLIRRLTSTEIRTYAGRTTAGDDDGKRMCARMYSPRRVRLDPTGTLYVLDVREHVIAKVDQNGYMSVVAGSGESGGRDGDALSAQFDEPVDVVWDSKGNMFIADLSNELVRKLDTNGKVSTFAGSYRSLGKRDGVGTSAQFDSPYGLAIDKKDALFVADTDNNRIRKIDPSANVTTYTGANRAYKDGTLAQARFVRPISLTFDTIGNLFVVEFNGNRIRKIDTSGNVTTLIGSTSGTSGKVDGIGTAARLYYVWDLAFGPMGRLFFLGEGNDALRVVDTTANTTTLVGEMGSSDSTDGTYSQARFDNPKGIAVDANGNMYVADEGNRSVRFVPVCPP
;
A
#
# COMPACT_ATOMS: atom_id res chain seq x y z
N MET A 1 25.57 -40.77 -27.51
CA MET A 1 25.79 -41.08 -26.08
C MET A 1 24.46 -40.89 -25.37
N ASP A 2 23.53 -41.82 -25.49
CA ASP A 2 23.55 -43.21 -24.97
C ASP A 2 23.32 -43.21 -23.45
N VAL A 3 22.09 -43.57 -23.03
CA VAL A 3 21.72 -44.94 -22.58
C VAL A 3 22.21 -45.16 -21.14
N ARG A 4 21.33 -44.98 -20.15
CA ARG A 4 20.50 -46.05 -19.55
C ARG A 4 21.31 -47.30 -19.17
N LEU A 5 21.31 -47.66 -17.88
CA LEU A 5 21.45 -48.99 -17.25
C LEU A 5 21.57 -48.70 -15.73
N CYS A 6 20.94 -49.39 -14.77
CA CYS A 6 20.04 -50.57 -14.79
C CYS A 6 18.82 -50.38 -13.85
N ASP A 7 17.70 -51.05 -14.15
CA ASP A 7 16.71 -51.48 -13.15
C ASP A 7 17.30 -52.62 -12.29
N GLY A 8 16.90 -52.75 -11.01
CA GLY A 8 17.62 -53.56 -10.01
C GLY A 8 16.80 -54.28 -8.93
N ARG A 9 15.56 -53.88 -8.66
CA ARG A 9 14.50 -54.61 -7.89
C ARG A 9 14.77 -55.11 -6.44
N LYS A 10 13.79 -54.79 -5.57
CA LYS A 10 13.33 -55.53 -4.35
C LYS A 10 14.27 -55.60 -3.12
N GLY A 11 13.80 -55.02 -2.00
CA GLY A 11 14.29 -55.31 -0.64
C GLY A 11 13.39 -54.64 0.41
N MET A 12 12.86 -55.41 1.37
CA MET A 12 11.81 -54.93 2.30
C MET A 12 12.36 -54.24 3.55
N SER A 13 11.73 -53.12 3.91
CA SER A 13 11.19 -52.84 5.26
C SER A 13 12.09 -52.73 6.51
N LEU A 14 11.89 -51.59 7.20
CA LEU A 14 11.92 -51.33 8.65
C LEU A 14 13.21 -50.86 9.37
N ARG A 15 12.97 -49.95 10.33
CA ARG A 15 13.93 -49.14 11.11
C ARG A 15 14.52 -49.88 12.30
N ARG A 16 15.77 -49.54 12.67
CA ARG A 16 16.30 -49.34 14.05
C ARG A 16 17.58 -48.48 13.94
N LEU A 17 17.62 -47.25 14.47
CA LEU A 17 17.83 -46.80 15.87
C LEU A 17 19.32 -46.68 16.27
N PHE A 18 19.69 -45.49 16.77
CA PHE A 18 20.78 -45.08 17.72
C PHE A 18 21.89 -46.11 18.07
N GLY A 19 23.18 -45.77 18.23
CA GLY A 19 23.86 -44.47 18.32
C GLY A 19 25.09 -44.55 19.28
N CYS A 20 26.02 -43.59 19.19
CA CYS A 20 27.14 -43.29 20.11
C CYS A 20 28.44 -44.15 20.19
N MET A 21 29.56 -43.40 20.28
CA MET A 21 30.76 -43.58 21.15
C MET A 21 32.08 -44.28 20.71
N LEU A 22 33.09 -43.41 20.45
CA LEU A 22 34.38 -43.24 21.20
C LEU A 22 35.72 -43.94 20.81
N LEU A 23 36.82 -43.22 21.18
CA LEU A 23 38.27 -43.54 21.28
C LEU A 23 39.08 -43.61 19.94
N VAL A 24 40.18 -42.84 19.68
CA VAL A 24 41.47 -42.51 20.38
C VAL A 24 42.63 -43.46 19.97
N GLY A 25 43.86 -43.03 19.65
CA GLY A 25 44.47 -41.68 19.52
C GLY A 25 46.03 -41.71 19.49
N CYS A 26 46.70 -40.56 19.78
CA CYS A 26 48.17 -40.34 19.89
C CYS A 26 48.96 -40.23 18.54
N PHE A 27 50.08 -39.51 18.36
CA PHE A 27 51.18 -39.07 19.26
C PHE A 27 51.73 -37.62 18.99
N VAL A 28 52.03 -36.84 20.07
CA VAL A 28 53.23 -35.99 20.33
C VAL A 28 53.69 -34.90 19.31
N ALA A 29 54.10 -33.65 19.65
CA ALA A 29 54.21 -32.93 20.94
C ALA A 29 54.32 -31.37 20.83
N LEU A 30 54.00 -30.71 21.97
CA LEU A 30 54.62 -29.54 22.65
C LEU A 30 55.57 -28.57 21.89
N GLY A 31 55.58 -27.24 22.15
CA GLY A 31 54.75 -26.42 23.05
C GLY A 31 55.32 -25.01 23.40
N CYS A 32 54.60 -24.26 24.24
CA CYS A 32 54.95 -22.96 24.89
C CYS A 32 54.85 -21.62 24.11
N ALA A 33 54.59 -20.55 24.87
CA ALA A 33 54.42 -19.12 24.47
C ALA A 33 55.51 -18.24 25.18
N PRO A 34 55.54 -16.87 25.19
CA PRO A 34 54.43 -15.89 25.23
C PRO A 34 54.63 -14.58 24.38
N LYS A 35 53.76 -13.57 24.60
CA LYS A 35 53.91 -12.17 24.13
C LYS A 35 55.05 -11.43 24.87
N PRO A 36 55.50 -10.27 24.35
CA PRO A 36 55.05 -9.02 25.00
C PRO A 36 54.71 -7.86 24.03
N SER A 37 54.16 -6.78 24.59
CA SER A 37 54.11 -5.41 24.03
C SER A 37 55.40 -4.63 24.45
N ALA A 38 55.66 -3.35 24.14
CA ALA A 38 54.84 -2.24 23.61
C ALA A 38 55.72 -1.22 22.83
N ASP A 39 55.23 0.03 22.69
CA ASP A 39 55.94 1.27 22.28
C ASP A 39 56.40 1.38 20.81
N GLY A 40 56.45 2.58 20.18
CA GLY A 40 55.90 3.86 20.62
C GLY A 40 56.23 5.08 19.73
N VAL A 41 55.23 5.55 18.95
CA VAL A 41 54.92 6.96 18.59
C VAL A 41 55.89 7.79 17.69
N ASP A 42 55.33 8.33 16.59
CA ASP A 42 55.75 9.49 15.75
C ASP A 42 57.09 9.41 14.96
N PHE A 43 57.36 10.20 13.89
CA PHE A 43 56.75 11.46 13.38
C PHE A 43 56.75 11.59 11.82
N CYS A 44 55.84 12.43 11.29
CA CYS A 44 55.86 13.14 9.99
C CYS A 44 55.89 12.42 8.61
N GLN A 45 54.68 12.28 8.03
CA GLN A 45 54.23 12.76 6.70
C GLN A 45 55.20 12.87 5.49
N THR A 46 54.82 12.23 4.38
CA THR A 46 54.52 12.91 3.08
C THR A 46 53.60 12.02 2.20
N ASN A 47 53.08 12.56 1.09
CA ASN A 47 52.05 11.92 0.22
C ASN A 47 52.61 11.34 -1.09
N ALA A 48 51.77 10.54 -1.77
CA ALA A 48 51.81 10.18 -3.20
C ALA A 48 52.95 9.22 -3.65
N ASP A 49 52.76 8.33 -4.63
CA ASP A 49 51.57 7.98 -5.43
C ASP A 49 51.32 6.47 -5.42
N CYS A 50 50.09 6.03 -5.72
CA CYS A 50 49.78 4.62 -5.91
C CYS A 50 48.65 4.42 -6.93
N GLN A 51 49.04 4.21 -8.19
CA GLN A 51 48.14 3.72 -9.24
C GLN A 51 48.59 2.33 -9.73
N SER A 52 47.65 1.39 -9.66
CA SER A 52 47.47 0.21 -10.51
C SER A 52 48.68 -0.39 -11.25
N GLN A 53 49.03 -1.64 -10.89
CA GLN A 53 49.06 -2.74 -11.87
C GLN A 53 48.62 -4.09 -11.27
N LEU A 54 48.19 -4.95 -12.20
CA LEU A 54 47.97 -6.40 -12.26
C LEU A 54 48.75 -7.29 -11.23
N THR A 55 48.34 -8.51 -10.82
CA THR A 55 47.21 -9.41 -11.23
C THR A 55 46.92 -10.53 -10.20
N CYS A 56 45.92 -11.38 -10.51
CA CYS A 56 45.71 -12.82 -10.22
C CYS A 56 46.90 -13.66 -9.68
N TRP A 57 46.72 -14.86 -9.11
CA TRP A 57 45.77 -15.97 -9.39
C TRP A 57 45.54 -16.80 -8.09
N ILE A 58 44.82 -17.93 -7.94
CA ILE A 58 44.28 -19.05 -8.76
C ILE A 58 42.91 -19.40 -8.12
N GLY A 59 41.85 -19.98 -8.71
CA GLY A 59 41.50 -20.58 -10.03
C GLY A 59 40.12 -21.28 -9.85
N VAL A 60 39.64 -22.26 -10.62
CA VAL A 60 40.10 -22.96 -11.83
C VAL A 60 38.87 -23.32 -12.67
N CYS A 61 38.92 -23.14 -14.00
CA CYS A 61 38.33 -24.05 -15.00
C CYS A 61 38.59 -23.59 -16.45
N VAL A 62 39.79 -23.84 -16.97
CA VAL A 62 40.10 -23.87 -18.42
C VAL A 62 41.26 -24.86 -18.63
N ASP A 63 41.17 -25.77 -19.60
CA ASP A 63 42.32 -26.28 -20.37
C ASP A 63 41.85 -27.07 -21.61
N ARG A 64 42.37 -26.73 -22.80
CA ARG A 64 43.30 -27.61 -23.55
C ARG A 64 43.76 -27.03 -24.87
N SER A 65 45.02 -26.60 -24.90
CA SER A 65 45.82 -26.47 -26.10
C SER A 65 47.24 -27.00 -25.84
N ILE A 66 47.70 -27.90 -26.69
CA ILE A 66 49.13 -28.26 -26.81
C ILE A 66 49.53 -28.03 -28.27
N LEU A 67 50.81 -27.71 -28.44
CA LEU A 67 51.45 -27.21 -29.66
C LEU A 67 51.67 -28.30 -30.75
N GLU A 68 52.23 -27.80 -31.86
CA GLU A 68 52.90 -28.51 -32.96
C GLU A 68 51.99 -29.08 -34.09
N GLY A 69 52.29 -28.87 -35.37
CA GLY A 69 53.22 -27.89 -35.98
C GLY A 69 53.90 -28.34 -37.28
N ARG A 70 53.90 -27.45 -38.31
CA ARG A 70 54.62 -27.57 -39.61
C ARG A 70 54.10 -28.70 -40.53
N GLY A 71 54.23 -28.62 -41.86
CA GLY A 71 54.66 -27.52 -42.74
C GLY A 71 55.07 -28.04 -44.14
N GLN A 72 55.37 -27.12 -45.08
CA GLN A 72 55.98 -27.33 -46.42
C GLN A 72 55.15 -28.18 -47.41
N SER A 73 54.72 -27.63 -48.55
CA SER A 73 55.51 -27.47 -49.80
C SER A 73 54.66 -26.69 -50.84
N THR A 74 55.11 -25.86 -51.81
CA THR A 74 56.30 -25.76 -52.70
C THR A 74 56.31 -26.78 -53.86
N LEU A 75 56.42 -26.43 -55.15
CA LEU A 75 56.43 -25.14 -55.88
C LEU A 75 55.33 -25.21 -56.99
N ASP A 76 55.18 -24.37 -58.02
CA ASP A 76 55.89 -23.21 -58.63
C ASP A 76 54.82 -22.38 -59.41
N GLY A 77 55.04 -21.33 -60.23
CA GLY A 77 56.24 -20.65 -60.74
C GLY A 77 56.04 -20.26 -62.23
N GLY A 78 56.27 -19.03 -62.69
CA GLY A 78 56.67 -17.80 -62.00
C GLY A 78 56.82 -16.61 -62.98
N GLU A 79 57.32 -15.48 -62.47
CA GLU A 79 57.79 -14.27 -63.20
C GLU A 79 56.77 -13.44 -64.03
N ALA A 80 56.86 -12.10 -64.14
CA ALA A 80 57.50 -11.06 -63.31
C ALA A 80 57.03 -9.63 -63.74
N ILE A 81 57.41 -8.60 -62.97
CA ILE A 81 57.47 -7.16 -63.31
C ILE A 81 56.14 -6.34 -63.38
N ARG A 82 55.95 -5.48 -62.36
CA ARG A 82 55.25 -4.16 -62.30
C ARG A 82 53.77 -3.99 -62.76
N GLU A 83 53.03 -3.39 -61.82
CA GLU A 83 52.04 -2.29 -62.01
C GLU A 83 50.72 -2.53 -62.79
N ARG A 84 49.59 -2.27 -62.07
CA ARG A 84 48.24 -1.87 -62.55
C ARG A 84 47.44 -2.82 -63.47
N GLU A 85 46.34 -3.35 -62.89
CA GLU A 85 45.01 -3.46 -63.54
C GLU A 85 44.93 -4.23 -64.89
N PRO A 86 43.79 -4.21 -65.63
CA PRO A 86 42.48 -4.75 -65.23
C PRO A 86 41.96 -5.79 -66.25
N SER A 87 40.68 -6.22 -66.11
CA SER A 87 39.84 -6.76 -67.22
C SER A 87 40.25 -8.14 -67.80
N GLU A 88 39.49 -8.90 -68.61
CA GLU A 88 38.03 -9.02 -68.88
C GLU A 88 37.76 -10.34 -69.66
N THR A 89 36.49 -10.65 -69.99
CA THR A 89 36.01 -11.70 -70.94
C THR A 89 36.16 -13.18 -70.51
N LEU A 90 35.09 -13.96 -70.21
CA LEU A 90 33.99 -14.55 -71.04
C LEU A 90 34.36 -15.91 -71.70
N PRO A 91 33.39 -16.84 -72.01
CA PRO A 91 31.92 -16.77 -71.87
C PRO A 91 31.20 -18.01 -71.23
N GLU A 92 29.92 -17.79 -70.88
CA GLU A 92 28.74 -18.69 -70.86
C GLU A 92 28.66 -20.08 -70.17
N SER A 93 27.50 -20.25 -69.49
CA SER A 93 26.66 -21.47 -69.33
C SER A 93 26.73 -22.34 -68.05
N LYS A 94 26.20 -21.80 -66.94
CA LYS A 94 25.31 -22.54 -66.00
C LYS A 94 24.60 -21.59 -65.02
N LEU A 95 23.40 -21.98 -64.58
CA LEU A 95 22.62 -21.30 -63.54
C LEU A 95 23.24 -21.52 -62.15
N PRO A 96 23.17 -20.51 -61.26
CA PRO A 96 23.18 -20.71 -59.81
C PRO A 96 21.91 -20.22 -59.13
N ASP A 97 21.66 -20.88 -58.01
CA ASP A 97 20.69 -20.61 -56.95
C ASP A 97 20.50 -19.12 -56.57
N CYS A 98 19.24 -18.68 -56.52
CA CYS A 98 18.80 -17.69 -55.54
C CYS A 98 17.98 -18.42 -54.46
N THR A 99 17.97 -17.90 -53.23
CA THR A 99 17.15 -18.45 -52.13
C THR A 99 16.44 -17.29 -51.45
N PRO A 100 15.12 -17.11 -51.63
CA PRO A 100 14.41 -15.90 -51.21
C PRO A 100 14.70 -15.50 -49.76
N SER A 101 15.26 -14.31 -49.61
CA SER A 101 15.59 -13.66 -48.36
C SER A 101 15.11 -12.21 -48.41
N ALA A 102 14.96 -11.54 -47.26
CA ALA A 102 14.47 -10.17 -47.27
C ALA A 102 15.50 -9.24 -47.92
N GLU A 103 15.06 -8.48 -48.93
CA GLU A 103 15.82 -7.48 -49.66
C GLU A 103 16.70 -6.61 -48.76
N ILE A 104 17.94 -6.38 -49.18
CA ILE A 104 18.91 -5.55 -48.46
C ILE A 104 19.81 -4.84 -49.46
N CYS A 105 19.84 -3.50 -49.43
CA CYS A 105 20.61 -2.69 -50.38
C CYS A 105 22.08 -3.15 -50.52
N ASN A 106 22.37 -3.94 -51.55
CA ASN A 106 23.68 -4.52 -51.84
C ASN A 106 23.93 -4.80 -53.35
N GLY A 107 22.97 -4.48 -54.22
CA GLY A 107 23.11 -4.62 -55.67
C GLY A 107 22.72 -6.00 -56.18
N LYS A 108 21.79 -6.68 -55.51
CA LYS A 108 21.26 -8.00 -55.90
C LYS A 108 19.74 -8.05 -55.82
N ASP A 109 19.21 -9.05 -56.51
CA ASP A 109 17.86 -9.62 -56.37
C ASP A 109 17.96 -10.72 -55.29
N ASP A 110 17.83 -10.35 -54.00
CA ASP A 110 18.01 -11.27 -52.87
C ASP A 110 16.68 -11.95 -52.44
N ASP A 111 15.52 -11.48 -52.93
CA ASP A 111 14.19 -12.10 -52.75
C ASP A 111 13.66 -12.90 -53.97
N CYS A 112 14.26 -12.71 -55.15
CA CYS A 112 14.00 -13.38 -56.43
C CYS A 112 12.78 -12.89 -57.24
N ASP A 113 12.27 -11.68 -57.00
CA ASP A 113 11.21 -11.02 -57.77
C ASP A 113 11.62 -10.68 -59.23
N GLY A 114 12.91 -10.42 -59.47
CA GLY A 114 13.46 -9.97 -60.75
C GLY A 114 13.79 -8.47 -60.83
N GLN A 115 13.59 -7.73 -59.75
CA GLN A 115 14.10 -6.37 -59.52
C GLN A 115 15.36 -6.43 -58.62
N ILE A 116 15.89 -5.28 -58.19
CA ILE A 116 17.15 -5.17 -57.42
C ILE A 116 17.04 -3.95 -56.48
N ASP A 117 17.31 -4.16 -55.19
CA ASP A 117 17.32 -3.11 -54.17
C ASP A 117 16.02 -2.25 -54.17
N GLU A 118 14.83 -2.82 -54.33
CA GLU A 118 13.55 -2.08 -54.30
C GLU A 118 12.83 -2.11 -52.94
N ASP A 119 12.70 -3.22 -52.21
CA ASP A 119 11.96 -3.24 -50.93
C ASP A 119 12.84 -3.39 -49.66
N TYR A 120 14.11 -2.93 -49.74
CA TYR A 120 15.07 -2.98 -48.63
C TYR A 120 14.68 -2.16 -47.38
N PRO A 121 15.04 -2.64 -46.15
CA PRO A 121 14.83 -1.93 -44.90
C PRO A 121 15.40 -0.50 -44.90
N ASN A 122 14.58 0.43 -44.43
CA ASN A 122 14.87 1.88 -44.32
C ASN A 122 14.92 2.65 -45.65
N LYS A 123 14.41 2.10 -46.76
CA LYS A 123 14.13 2.88 -47.98
C LYS A 123 13.29 4.11 -47.66
N GLY A 124 13.83 5.29 -47.95
CA GLY A 124 13.14 6.57 -47.76
C GLY A 124 13.11 7.13 -46.32
N THR A 125 13.80 6.53 -45.34
CA THR A 125 13.91 7.14 -44.00
C THR A 125 14.76 8.41 -44.05
N GLU A 126 14.40 9.42 -43.26
CA GLU A 126 15.18 10.66 -43.12
C GLU A 126 16.60 10.41 -42.60
N CYS A 127 17.54 11.21 -43.06
CA CYS A 127 18.96 11.14 -42.71
C CYS A 127 19.66 12.49 -42.89
N VAL A 128 20.89 12.60 -42.39
CA VAL A 128 21.72 13.81 -42.53
C VAL A 128 22.84 13.57 -43.54
N VAL A 129 22.96 14.45 -44.52
CA VAL A 129 24.03 14.42 -45.53
C VAL A 129 25.32 14.94 -44.89
N SER A 130 26.33 14.07 -44.79
CA SER A 130 27.54 14.34 -43.99
C SER A 130 28.50 15.31 -44.69
N GLY A 131 28.43 16.58 -44.31
CA GLY A 131 29.32 17.66 -44.77
C GLY A 131 28.60 18.93 -45.18
N GLU A 132 27.33 18.81 -45.57
CA GLU A 132 26.48 19.92 -46.00
C GLU A 132 25.82 20.64 -44.80
N LYS A 133 25.29 21.84 -45.04
CA LYS A 133 24.58 22.66 -44.04
C LYS A 133 23.21 23.06 -44.57
N GLY A 134 22.39 23.69 -43.72
CA GLY A 134 21.13 24.27 -44.17
C GLY A 134 20.12 23.22 -44.66
N PRO A 135 19.22 23.62 -45.57
CA PRO A 135 18.25 22.71 -46.19
C PRO A 135 18.89 21.51 -46.90
N CYS A 136 20.07 21.69 -47.52
CA CYS A 136 20.80 20.64 -48.21
C CYS A 136 21.18 19.47 -47.29
N ALA A 137 21.47 19.74 -46.01
CA ALA A 137 21.83 18.72 -45.02
C ALA A 137 20.73 17.69 -44.73
N GLN A 138 19.46 17.95 -45.05
CA GLN A 138 18.38 16.97 -44.89
C GLN A 138 18.21 16.12 -46.15
N GLY A 139 18.32 14.80 -45.97
CA GLY A 139 18.16 13.83 -47.04
C GLY A 139 17.29 12.64 -46.66
N THR A 140 17.12 11.72 -47.62
CA THR A 140 16.51 10.40 -47.37
C THR A 140 17.47 9.29 -47.78
N LEU A 141 17.34 8.14 -47.12
CA LEU A 141 18.15 6.96 -47.41
C LEU A 141 17.68 6.33 -48.72
N LEU A 142 18.56 6.35 -49.72
CA LEU A 142 18.35 5.72 -51.02
C LEU A 142 19.49 4.75 -51.33
N CYS A 143 19.15 3.54 -51.75
CA CYS A 143 20.12 2.62 -52.32
C CYS A 143 20.65 3.18 -53.64
N GLN A 144 21.97 3.37 -53.73
CA GLN A 144 22.62 3.82 -54.95
C GLN A 144 23.90 3.01 -55.19
N GLN A 145 23.83 2.10 -56.16
CA GLN A 145 24.90 1.17 -56.54
C GLN A 145 25.20 0.14 -55.42
N GLY A 146 24.15 -0.48 -54.85
CA GLY A 146 24.30 -1.49 -53.79
C GLY A 146 24.88 -0.96 -52.47
N VAL A 147 24.69 0.33 -52.18
CA VAL A 147 25.06 0.95 -50.90
C VAL A 147 24.00 1.98 -50.51
N SER A 148 23.47 1.90 -49.29
CA SER A 148 22.54 2.88 -48.75
C SER A 148 23.26 4.21 -48.53
N LYS A 149 22.88 5.24 -49.30
CA LYS A 149 23.42 6.60 -49.18
C LYS A 149 22.33 7.55 -48.73
N CYS A 150 22.70 8.52 -47.90
CA CYS A 150 21.84 9.67 -47.67
C CYS A 150 21.94 10.61 -48.87
N VAL A 151 20.82 10.96 -49.47
CA VAL A 151 20.75 11.87 -50.63
C VAL A 151 19.88 13.05 -50.26
N SER A 152 20.39 14.28 -50.45
CA SER A 152 19.66 15.51 -50.13
C SER A 152 18.31 15.56 -50.85
N ALA A 153 17.28 16.00 -50.13
CA ALA A 153 15.94 16.20 -50.67
C ALA A 153 15.73 17.62 -51.23
N HIS A 154 16.71 18.53 -51.07
CA HIS A 154 16.57 19.92 -51.46
C HIS A 154 16.76 20.14 -52.97
N GLN A 155 15.96 21.02 -53.57
CA GLN A 155 16.24 21.55 -54.90
C GLN A 155 17.25 22.69 -54.77
N LYS A 156 18.40 22.58 -55.44
CA LYS A 156 19.45 23.60 -55.48
C LYS A 156 18.88 24.96 -55.94
N VAL A 157 19.01 26.01 -55.10
CA VAL A 157 18.57 27.40 -55.40
C VAL A 157 19.70 28.38 -55.09
N ALA A 158 19.84 29.44 -55.89
CA ALA A 158 20.99 30.34 -55.78
C ALA A 158 21.10 31.06 -54.42
N GLU A 159 22.31 31.02 -53.86
CA GLU A 159 22.76 31.48 -52.54
C GLU A 159 22.24 32.85 -52.05
N ILE A 160 21.78 32.90 -50.79
CA ILE A 160 21.28 34.10 -50.09
C ILE A 160 22.36 34.66 -49.15
N CYS A 161 23.20 35.53 -49.72
CA CYS A 161 24.38 36.12 -49.09
C CYS A 161 24.23 36.61 -47.64
N GLY A 162 25.08 36.08 -46.77
CA GLY A 162 25.30 36.51 -45.39
C GLY A 162 24.52 35.73 -44.33
N ASN A 163 23.87 34.62 -44.69
CA ASN A 163 23.13 33.76 -43.76
C ASN A 163 23.93 32.54 -43.26
N GLY A 164 25.02 32.15 -43.93
CA GLY A 164 25.83 30.98 -43.58
C GLY A 164 25.17 29.63 -43.87
N ILE A 165 24.20 29.59 -44.79
CA ILE A 165 23.39 28.44 -45.20
C ILE A 165 23.78 28.04 -46.62
N ASP A 166 23.94 26.74 -46.87
CA ASP A 166 24.19 26.17 -48.20
C ASP A 166 22.82 25.89 -48.84
N GLU A 167 22.53 26.53 -49.97
CA GLU A 167 21.20 26.58 -50.60
C GLU A 167 21.23 26.09 -52.04
N ASP A 168 22.35 26.30 -52.75
CA ASP A 168 22.59 25.64 -54.03
C ASP A 168 23.29 24.27 -53.89
N CYS A 169 23.63 23.85 -52.66
CA CYS A 169 24.23 22.57 -52.28
C CYS A 169 25.58 22.29 -52.97
N ASP A 170 26.42 23.29 -53.24
CA ASP A 170 27.79 23.10 -53.77
C ASP A 170 28.87 22.89 -52.68
N GLY A 171 28.52 23.11 -51.41
CA GLY A 171 29.43 23.03 -50.27
C GLY A 171 29.97 24.37 -49.77
N LEU A 172 29.60 25.49 -50.40
CA LEU A 172 30.03 26.85 -50.05
C LEU A 172 28.82 27.70 -49.64
N ALA A 173 28.43 27.62 -48.36
CA ALA A 173 27.31 28.31 -47.69
C ALA A 173 27.36 29.86 -47.62
N ASP A 174 27.86 30.51 -48.67
CA ASP A 174 27.94 31.96 -48.95
C ASP A 174 28.57 32.14 -50.36
N GLY A 175 28.08 31.38 -51.36
CA GLY A 175 28.73 31.23 -52.67
C GLY A 175 28.72 32.47 -53.58
N PRO A 176 29.42 32.47 -54.73
CA PRO A 176 29.28 33.52 -55.74
C PRO A 176 27.84 33.53 -56.28
N PRO A 177 27.05 34.59 -56.03
CA PRO A 177 27.44 35.96 -56.39
C PRO A 177 27.80 36.89 -55.22
N CYS A 178 28.02 36.40 -54.00
CA CYS A 178 28.08 37.19 -52.76
C CYS A 178 29.31 38.11 -52.52
N LYS A 179 29.88 38.75 -53.56
CA LYS A 179 31.04 39.67 -53.46
C LYS A 179 30.64 41.12 -53.65
N CYS A 180 31.16 42.01 -52.80
CA CYS A 180 30.83 43.44 -52.77
C CYS A 180 32.07 44.34 -52.87
N THR A 181 31.90 45.65 -53.11
CA THR A 181 33.01 46.62 -53.10
C THR A 181 33.20 47.16 -51.68
N PRO A 182 34.42 47.20 -51.10
CA PRO A 182 34.65 47.75 -49.78
C PRO A 182 34.05 49.15 -49.57
N GLY A 183 33.14 49.28 -48.60
CA GLY A 183 32.35 50.50 -48.35
C GLY A 183 30.94 50.53 -48.93
N ASP A 184 30.56 49.57 -49.78
CA ASP A 184 29.16 49.35 -50.19
C ASP A 184 28.28 49.02 -48.96
N LYS A 185 26.96 49.23 -49.08
CA LYS A 185 25.95 48.96 -48.05
C LYS A 185 24.77 48.17 -48.61
N GLN A 186 24.21 47.25 -47.84
CA GLN A 186 22.95 46.57 -48.17
C GLN A 186 22.04 46.38 -46.95
N ASP A 187 20.72 46.30 -47.20
CA ASP A 187 19.74 45.75 -46.25
C ASP A 187 20.13 44.30 -45.93
N CYS A 188 20.14 43.93 -44.65
CA CYS A 188 20.38 42.55 -44.18
C CYS A 188 19.29 42.12 -43.20
N TYR A 189 19.02 40.82 -43.11
CA TYR A 189 18.06 40.27 -42.17
C TYR A 189 18.34 38.78 -41.92
N THR A 190 18.62 38.41 -40.68
CA THR A 190 18.92 37.02 -40.27
C THR A 190 17.71 36.27 -39.70
N GLY A 191 16.55 36.93 -39.62
CA GLY A 191 15.28 36.32 -39.24
C GLY A 191 14.64 35.47 -40.36
N PRO A 192 13.70 34.57 -40.03
CA PRO A 192 12.99 33.72 -40.99
C PRO A 192 12.36 34.48 -42.16
N VAL A 193 12.38 33.86 -43.35
CA VAL A 193 11.85 34.45 -44.60
C VAL A 193 10.37 34.81 -44.43
N GLY A 194 10.01 36.08 -44.69
CA GLY A 194 8.65 36.58 -44.58
C GLY A 194 8.24 37.08 -43.18
N THR A 195 9.17 37.17 -42.23
CA THR A 195 9.01 37.93 -40.97
C THR A 195 9.58 39.36 -41.05
N ASP A 196 10.22 39.72 -42.18
CA ASP A 196 10.83 41.04 -42.34
C ASP A 196 9.80 42.17 -42.48
N ARG A 197 9.98 43.23 -41.68
CA ARG A 197 9.12 44.42 -41.66
C ARG A 197 7.67 44.16 -41.21
N LYS A 198 7.43 43.02 -40.55
CA LYS A 198 6.26 42.75 -39.71
C LYS A 198 6.57 43.06 -38.24
N GLY A 199 5.55 43.37 -37.46
CA GLY A 199 5.68 43.66 -36.04
C GLY A 199 6.80 44.61 -35.65
N LEU A 200 7.63 44.17 -34.71
CA LEU A 200 8.86 44.88 -34.34
C LEU A 200 10.06 44.57 -35.25
N CYS A 201 9.95 43.53 -36.08
CA CYS A 201 11.05 43.06 -36.89
C CYS A 201 11.43 44.02 -38.01
N LYS A 202 12.74 44.23 -38.17
CA LYS A 202 13.28 45.13 -39.19
C LYS A 202 14.63 44.65 -39.68
N LYS A 203 14.92 44.99 -40.94
CA LYS A 203 16.23 44.79 -41.56
C LYS A 203 17.28 45.65 -40.86
N GLY A 204 18.46 45.08 -40.68
CA GLY A 204 19.67 45.80 -40.32
C GLY A 204 20.38 46.31 -41.57
N GLU A 205 21.58 46.84 -41.37
CA GLU A 205 22.49 47.23 -42.44
C GLU A 205 23.81 46.44 -42.34
N GLN A 206 24.27 45.91 -43.48
CA GLN A 206 25.61 45.36 -43.66
C GLN A 206 26.48 46.37 -44.41
N LEU A 207 27.71 46.55 -43.95
CA LEU A 207 28.76 47.33 -44.62
C LEU A 207 29.81 46.38 -45.20
N CYS A 208 30.14 46.52 -46.48
CA CYS A 208 31.15 45.68 -47.13
C CYS A 208 32.55 45.94 -46.53
N LYS A 209 33.17 44.87 -46.01
CA LYS A 209 34.49 44.84 -45.38
C LYS A 209 35.61 45.01 -46.42
N ALA A 210 36.81 45.32 -45.95
CA ALA A 210 37.98 45.61 -46.81
C ALA A 210 38.46 44.42 -47.68
N ASP A 211 38.01 43.21 -47.36
CA ASP A 211 38.28 41.95 -48.06
C ASP A 211 37.23 41.61 -49.14
N SER A 212 36.27 42.50 -49.42
CA SER A 212 35.15 42.30 -50.35
C SER A 212 34.08 41.31 -49.87
N SER A 213 34.06 41.00 -48.56
CA SER A 213 32.97 40.28 -47.88
C SER A 213 31.98 41.23 -47.21
N TRP A 214 30.75 40.78 -46.95
CA TRP A 214 29.76 41.59 -46.25
C TRP A 214 29.99 41.67 -44.73
N GLY A 215 29.49 42.76 -44.16
CA GLY A 215 29.55 43.05 -42.73
C GLY A 215 28.78 42.05 -41.88
N ASP A 216 28.90 42.20 -40.57
CA ASP A 216 27.97 41.57 -39.63
C ASP A 216 26.64 42.37 -39.75
N CYS A 217 25.47 41.73 -39.62
CA CYS A 217 24.20 42.47 -39.77
C CYS A 217 23.96 43.36 -38.55
N THR A 218 23.99 44.68 -38.74
CA THR A 218 23.90 45.64 -37.62
C THR A 218 22.57 46.37 -37.55
N GLY A 219 21.98 46.39 -36.36
CA GLY A 219 20.74 47.13 -36.08
C GLY A 219 19.44 46.45 -36.50
N GLU A 220 19.47 45.19 -36.92
CA GLU A 220 18.27 44.38 -37.16
C GLU A 220 17.48 44.09 -35.86
N ILE A 221 16.22 43.68 -36.03
CA ILE A 221 15.39 43.06 -34.99
C ILE A 221 14.75 41.84 -35.63
N VAL A 222 15.00 40.67 -35.06
CA VAL A 222 14.53 39.35 -35.55
C VAL A 222 13.49 38.76 -34.58
N PRO A 223 12.69 37.76 -35.00
CA PRO A 223 11.62 37.21 -34.18
C PRO A 223 12.07 36.69 -32.81
N THR A 224 11.19 36.88 -31.84
CA THR A 224 11.31 36.33 -30.48
C THR A 224 10.03 35.60 -30.09
N THR A 225 10.02 34.92 -28.94
CA THR A 225 8.80 34.27 -28.42
C THR A 225 7.76 35.33 -28.07
N GLU A 226 6.53 35.17 -28.55
CA GLU A 226 5.44 36.14 -28.34
C GLU A 226 5.17 36.41 -26.85
N LEU A 227 4.98 37.68 -26.49
CA LEU A 227 4.65 38.11 -25.14
C LEU A 227 3.37 38.93 -25.17
N CYS A 228 2.43 38.70 -24.25
CA CYS A 228 1.22 39.52 -24.12
C CYS A 228 1.58 40.97 -23.71
N ASN A 229 1.80 41.84 -24.69
CA ASN A 229 2.25 43.22 -24.49
C ASN A 229 1.79 44.21 -25.58
N GLY A 230 0.89 43.79 -26.47
CA GLY A 230 0.33 44.62 -27.52
C GLY A 230 1.28 44.84 -28.70
N LYS A 231 2.19 43.89 -28.94
CA LYS A 231 3.17 43.93 -30.04
C LYS A 231 3.40 42.53 -30.58
N ASP A 232 3.41 42.45 -31.91
CA ASP A 232 3.89 41.36 -32.74
C ASP A 232 5.41 41.18 -32.53
N ASP A 233 5.79 40.35 -31.55
CA ASP A 233 7.17 40.07 -31.11
C ASP A 233 7.77 38.86 -31.87
N ASN A 234 6.92 37.97 -32.38
CA ASN A 234 7.28 36.86 -33.28
C ASN A 234 7.25 37.21 -34.77
N CYS A 235 6.64 38.35 -35.13
CA CYS A 235 6.66 38.93 -36.47
C CYS A 235 5.94 38.07 -37.54
N ASP A 236 4.91 37.30 -37.19
CA ASP A 236 4.05 36.62 -38.18
C ASP A 236 3.04 37.58 -38.84
N GLY A 237 2.72 38.71 -38.17
CA GLY A 237 1.76 39.74 -38.61
C GLY A 237 0.47 39.82 -37.78
N GLN A 238 0.32 38.99 -36.74
CA GLN A 238 -0.71 39.06 -35.71
C GLN A 238 -0.15 39.73 -34.44
N ILE A 239 -0.94 39.87 -33.37
CA ILE A 239 -0.50 40.51 -32.11
C ILE A 239 -1.07 39.71 -30.94
N ASP A 240 -0.22 39.33 -29.99
CA ASP A 240 -0.58 38.62 -28.76
C ASP A 240 -1.37 37.30 -29.03
N GLU A 241 -1.13 36.56 -30.13
CA GLU A 241 -1.90 35.34 -30.46
C GLU A 241 -1.33 34.05 -29.85
N ALA A 242 0.00 33.89 -29.75
CA ALA A 242 0.68 32.65 -29.36
C ALA A 242 1.56 32.75 -28.08
N TYR A 243 1.23 33.67 -27.16
CA TYR A 243 2.01 33.89 -25.93
C TYR A 243 2.00 32.67 -24.97
N PRO A 244 3.14 32.31 -24.33
CA PRO A 244 3.31 31.07 -23.56
C PRO A 244 2.30 30.80 -22.44
N GLU A 245 1.70 31.85 -21.89
CA GLU A 245 0.82 31.81 -20.71
C GLU A 245 -0.67 31.69 -21.10
N ASN A 246 -1.01 31.78 -22.39
CA ASN A 246 -2.40 31.72 -22.88
C ASN A 246 -3.11 30.44 -22.44
N GLY A 247 -4.27 30.58 -21.80
CA GLY A 247 -5.06 29.44 -21.32
C GLY A 247 -4.45 28.69 -20.12
N GLN A 248 -3.28 29.08 -19.62
CA GLN A 248 -2.74 28.50 -18.39
C GLN A 248 -3.60 28.87 -17.18
N SER A 249 -3.71 27.93 -16.23
CA SER A 249 -4.41 28.11 -14.96
C SER A 249 -3.81 29.25 -14.16
N CYS A 250 -4.64 30.26 -13.84
CA CYS A 250 -4.25 31.39 -13.01
C CYS A 250 -5.09 31.45 -11.73
N THR A 251 -4.50 32.03 -10.68
CA THR A 251 -5.22 32.30 -9.43
C THR A 251 -5.49 33.79 -9.33
N ALA A 252 -6.76 34.18 -9.24
CA ALA A 252 -7.13 35.58 -9.02
C ALA A 252 -6.68 36.01 -7.61
N ASN A 253 -5.73 36.95 -7.53
CA ASN A 253 -5.11 37.38 -6.27
C ASN A 253 -6.13 38.04 -5.33
N GLY A 254 -6.70 37.25 -4.41
CA GLY A 254 -7.59 37.71 -3.35
C GLY A 254 -8.86 36.87 -3.13
N GLN A 255 -9.19 35.95 -4.05
CA GLN A 255 -10.39 35.11 -3.93
C GLN A 255 -10.07 33.69 -3.44
N GLN A 256 -11.04 33.05 -2.80
CA GLN A 256 -11.01 31.62 -2.43
C GLN A 256 -12.06 30.85 -3.26
N GLY A 257 -12.29 29.57 -2.95
CA GLY A 257 -13.36 28.81 -3.59
C GLY A 257 -13.14 28.49 -5.07
N GLU A 258 -14.22 28.42 -5.84
CA GLU A 258 -14.17 28.12 -7.28
C GLU A 258 -13.81 29.38 -8.08
N CYS A 259 -14.23 30.55 -7.60
CA CYS A 259 -13.92 31.88 -8.14
C CYS A 259 -12.41 32.20 -8.12
N ALA A 260 -11.62 31.52 -7.27
CA ALA A 260 -10.17 31.65 -7.26
C ALA A 260 -9.50 31.16 -8.57
N LYS A 261 -10.17 30.32 -9.37
CA LYS A 261 -9.60 29.72 -10.59
C LYS A 261 -10.03 30.48 -11.85
N GLY A 262 -9.04 30.93 -12.61
CA GLY A 262 -9.24 31.47 -13.95
C GLY A 262 -8.26 30.88 -14.96
N THR A 263 -8.32 31.39 -16.19
CA THR A 263 -7.28 31.23 -17.20
C THR A 263 -6.67 32.57 -17.55
N TYR A 264 -5.36 32.60 -17.85
CA TYR A 264 -4.74 33.82 -18.36
C TYR A 264 -5.19 34.09 -19.80
N THR A 265 -5.76 35.28 -20.00
CA THR A 265 -6.20 35.81 -21.29
C THR A 265 -5.59 37.20 -21.50
N CYS A 266 -4.93 37.41 -22.64
CA CYS A 266 -4.41 38.70 -23.03
C CYS A 266 -5.56 39.62 -23.46
N ALA A 267 -5.72 40.74 -22.77
CA ALA A 267 -6.74 41.73 -23.08
C ALA A 267 -6.08 43.11 -23.20
N SER A 268 -6.09 43.68 -24.41
CA SER A 268 -5.48 45.00 -24.71
C SER A 268 -3.98 45.09 -24.36
N GLY A 269 -3.19 44.06 -24.67
CA GLY A 269 -1.74 44.04 -24.37
C GLY A 269 -1.42 43.95 -22.88
N THR A 270 -2.27 43.29 -22.09
CA THR A 270 -2.03 43.00 -20.67
C THR A 270 -2.57 41.61 -20.32
N LEU A 271 -1.75 40.82 -19.63
CA LEU A 271 -2.12 39.47 -19.21
C LEU A 271 -3.11 39.56 -18.05
N THR A 272 -4.36 39.17 -18.28
CA THR A 272 -5.43 39.22 -17.28
C THR A 272 -5.87 37.82 -16.89
N CYS A 273 -6.07 37.58 -15.59
CA CYS A 273 -6.62 36.32 -15.11
C CYS A 273 -8.15 36.39 -15.18
N GLN A 274 -8.77 35.72 -16.16
CA GLN A 274 -10.22 35.69 -16.31
C GLN A 274 -10.80 34.54 -15.49
N ALA A 275 -11.48 34.88 -14.40
CA ALA A 275 -12.14 33.91 -13.51
C ALA A 275 -13.32 33.18 -14.18
N ALA A 276 -13.67 32.01 -13.64
CA ALA A 276 -14.85 31.26 -14.05
C ALA A 276 -16.17 32.01 -13.76
N SER A 277 -17.25 31.60 -14.42
CA SER A 277 -18.59 32.21 -14.25
C SER A 277 -19.20 31.85 -12.90
N SER A 278 -19.63 32.86 -12.14
CA SER A 278 -20.27 32.72 -10.83
C SER A 278 -21.54 31.87 -10.86
N SER A 279 -21.79 31.18 -9.75
CA SER A 279 -22.99 30.39 -9.50
C SER A 279 -23.87 31.06 -8.42
N LYS A 280 -24.69 30.30 -7.70
CA LYS A 280 -25.40 30.77 -6.49
C LYS A 280 -24.68 30.24 -5.27
N GLU A 281 -24.53 31.07 -4.24
CA GLU A 281 -23.86 30.63 -3.01
C GLU A 281 -24.59 29.45 -2.35
N ILE A 282 -23.81 28.39 -2.11
CA ILE A 282 -24.17 27.21 -1.33
C ILE A 282 -23.19 27.09 -0.17
N CYS A 283 -23.66 26.57 0.96
CA CYS A 283 -22.83 26.37 2.15
C CYS A 283 -21.93 25.14 1.94
N ASP A 284 -20.73 25.36 1.40
CA ASP A 284 -19.73 24.32 1.13
C ASP A 284 -18.27 24.74 1.41
N GLY A 285 -18.07 25.90 2.04
CA GLY A 285 -16.75 26.40 2.44
C GLY A 285 -15.98 27.09 1.32
N LYS A 286 -16.67 27.54 0.28
CA LYS A 286 -16.12 28.24 -0.89
C LYS A 286 -16.91 29.52 -1.18
N ASP A 287 -16.21 30.51 -1.72
CA ASP A 287 -16.80 31.60 -2.51
C ASP A 287 -17.26 31.01 -3.86
N ASN A 288 -18.56 30.98 -4.11
CA ASN A 288 -19.21 30.36 -5.26
C ASN A 288 -20.05 31.34 -6.11
N ASP A 289 -20.50 32.47 -5.54
CA ASP A 289 -21.10 33.61 -6.26
C ASP A 289 -20.09 34.71 -6.67
N CYS A 290 -18.85 34.60 -6.21
CA CYS A 290 -17.69 35.43 -6.54
C CYS A 290 -17.70 36.84 -5.95
N ASP A 291 -18.49 37.13 -4.91
CA ASP A 291 -18.52 38.45 -4.26
C ASP A 291 -17.36 38.73 -3.27
N GLY A 292 -16.43 37.77 -3.10
CA GLY A 292 -15.21 37.93 -2.31
C GLY A 292 -15.36 37.63 -0.82
N LYS A 293 -16.43 36.91 -0.46
CA LYS A 293 -16.67 36.33 0.87
C LYS A 293 -17.08 34.85 0.68
N VAL A 294 -17.18 34.09 1.77
CA VAL A 294 -17.42 32.64 1.74
C VAL A 294 -18.70 32.32 2.50
N ASP A 295 -19.56 31.50 1.90
CA ASP A 295 -20.84 31.01 2.43
C ASP A 295 -21.86 32.13 2.80
N ASN A 296 -21.78 33.30 2.17
CA ASN A 296 -22.70 34.43 2.42
C ASN A 296 -23.87 34.51 1.43
N ASN A 297 -25.03 35.00 1.90
CA ASN A 297 -26.27 35.07 1.12
C ASN A 297 -26.86 33.70 0.71
N VAL A 298 -26.35 32.58 1.25
CA VAL A 298 -26.81 31.21 0.96
C VAL A 298 -28.33 31.11 1.08
N GLU A 299 -29.00 30.79 -0.03
CA GLU A 299 -30.47 30.89 -0.18
C GLU A 299 -31.25 29.92 0.73
N SER A 300 -30.57 28.92 1.31
CA SER A 300 -31.11 28.00 2.32
C SER A 300 -31.26 28.63 3.72
N ILE A 301 -30.55 29.72 4.02
CA ILE A 301 -30.66 30.40 5.33
C ILE A 301 -32.05 31.05 5.44
N GLY A 302 -32.72 30.86 6.58
CA GLY A 302 -34.10 31.24 6.81
C GLY A 302 -35.15 30.28 6.22
N LYS A 303 -34.75 29.13 5.64
CA LYS A 303 -35.69 28.03 5.31
C LYS A 303 -35.91 27.14 6.55
N SER A 304 -37.11 26.56 6.63
CA SER A 304 -37.47 25.54 7.61
C SER A 304 -36.67 24.26 7.39
N CYS A 305 -36.17 23.67 8.47
CA CYS A 305 -35.41 22.42 8.49
C CYS A 305 -35.89 21.53 9.64
N SER A 306 -35.54 20.24 9.60
CA SER A 306 -35.92 19.28 10.65
C SER A 306 -34.68 18.81 11.39
N ILE A 307 -34.66 18.94 12.72
CA ILE A 307 -33.53 18.50 13.54
C ILE A 307 -33.56 16.97 13.65
N GLN A 308 -32.52 16.31 13.13
CA GLN A 308 -32.54 14.86 12.93
C GLN A 308 -32.34 14.11 14.26
N GLY A 309 -33.43 13.63 14.83
CA GLY A 309 -33.45 12.84 16.07
C GLY A 309 -34.41 13.36 17.15
N GLN A 310 -34.94 14.59 17.00
CA GLN A 310 -35.93 15.18 17.91
C GLN A 310 -37.35 15.01 17.37
N GLN A 311 -38.35 15.13 18.25
CA GLN A 311 -39.77 15.09 17.89
C GLN A 311 -40.48 16.37 18.37
N GLY A 312 -41.82 16.33 18.43
CA GLY A 312 -42.63 17.43 18.95
C GLY A 312 -42.29 18.79 18.34
N ARG A 313 -42.04 19.77 19.21
CA ARG A 313 -41.79 21.18 18.83
C ARG A 313 -40.29 21.45 18.62
N CYS A 314 -39.45 20.63 19.23
CA CYS A 314 -38.00 20.66 19.09
C CYS A 314 -37.53 20.30 17.67
N ALA A 315 -38.27 19.40 17.00
CA ALA A 315 -37.98 18.98 15.62
C ALA A 315 -38.05 20.12 14.57
N GLU A 316 -38.82 21.18 14.80
CA GLU A 316 -38.94 22.31 13.85
C GLU A 316 -37.81 23.33 14.07
N GLY A 317 -36.88 23.39 13.11
CA GLY A 317 -35.78 24.34 13.06
C GLY A 317 -35.86 25.29 11.87
N THR A 318 -34.97 26.28 11.87
CA THR A 318 -34.60 27.03 10.66
C THR A 318 -33.09 26.97 10.46
N TYR A 319 -32.63 26.96 9.21
CA TYR A 319 -31.21 27.13 8.93
C TYR A 319 -30.83 28.57 9.24
N THR A 320 -30.09 28.80 10.32
CA THR A 320 -29.76 30.16 10.81
C THR A 320 -28.39 30.63 10.38
N ASN A 321 -27.48 29.71 10.06
CA ASN A 321 -26.11 30.04 9.68
C ASN A 321 -25.48 28.95 8.78
N CYS A 322 -24.33 29.25 8.20
CA CYS A 322 -23.39 28.25 7.69
C CYS A 322 -22.17 28.21 8.62
N GLN A 323 -21.74 27.02 9.06
CA GLN A 323 -20.54 26.83 9.87
C GLN A 323 -19.76 25.63 9.33
N ALA A 324 -18.45 25.81 9.11
CA ALA A 324 -17.54 24.77 8.66
C ALA A 324 -18.07 23.92 7.47
N ALA A 325 -18.58 24.60 6.43
CA ALA A 325 -19.18 23.98 5.23
C ALA A 325 -20.43 23.12 5.48
N GLN A 326 -21.19 23.36 6.57
CA GLN A 326 -22.50 22.75 6.82
C GLN A 326 -23.56 23.75 7.32
N LEU A 327 -24.81 23.55 6.89
CA LEU A 327 -25.96 24.39 7.25
C LEU A 327 -26.42 24.10 8.69
N GLU A 328 -26.34 25.11 9.55
CA GLU A 328 -26.69 24.99 10.95
C GLU A 328 -28.22 25.11 11.14
N CYS A 329 -28.89 23.96 11.35
CA CYS A 329 -30.31 23.90 11.63
C CYS A 329 -30.56 24.11 13.14
N THR A 330 -31.16 25.23 13.53
CA THR A 330 -31.43 25.56 14.94
C THR A 330 -32.92 25.86 15.14
N THR A 331 -33.50 25.33 16.20
CA THR A 331 -34.84 25.74 16.66
C THR A 331 -34.74 27.00 17.53
N SER A 332 -35.77 27.84 17.48
CA SER A 332 -35.96 28.94 18.43
C SER A 332 -36.73 28.51 19.70
N TYR A 333 -37.12 27.24 19.79
CA TYR A 333 -37.68 26.68 21.02
C TYR A 333 -36.60 26.62 22.11
N GLN A 334 -37.01 26.68 23.37
CA GLN A 334 -36.13 26.54 24.52
C GLN A 334 -36.70 25.43 25.39
N PRO A 335 -35.93 24.38 25.72
CA PRO A 335 -36.35 23.29 26.61
C PRO A 335 -37.18 23.78 27.80
N GLN A 336 -38.43 23.30 27.88
CA GLN A 336 -39.30 23.47 29.03
C GLN A 336 -39.46 22.11 29.73
N SER A 337 -39.73 22.09 31.03
CA SER A 337 -40.00 20.81 31.71
C SER A 337 -41.26 20.15 31.15
N GLU A 338 -41.17 18.86 30.85
CA GLU A 338 -42.23 18.05 30.27
C GLU A 338 -43.60 18.28 30.92
N THR A 339 -44.62 18.40 30.08
CA THR A 339 -46.01 18.57 30.49
C THR A 339 -46.85 17.59 29.70
N CYS A 340 -47.35 16.53 30.33
CA CYS A 340 -48.13 15.47 29.67
C CYS A 340 -49.16 16.00 28.66
N ASN A 341 -48.80 16.01 27.38
CA ASN A 341 -49.56 16.60 26.27
C ASN A 341 -49.31 15.92 24.91
N GLY A 342 -48.35 14.99 24.81
CA GLY A 342 -48.01 14.27 23.57
C GLY A 342 -46.96 14.98 22.71
N GLN A 343 -46.10 15.81 23.30
CA GLN A 343 -45.03 16.53 22.61
C GLN A 343 -43.75 16.54 23.45
N ASP A 344 -42.63 16.22 22.80
CA ASP A 344 -41.25 16.56 23.21
C ASP A 344 -41.16 18.09 23.44
N ASP A 345 -41.14 18.50 24.71
CA ASP A 345 -41.10 19.90 25.19
C ASP A 345 -39.73 20.25 25.82
N ASP A 346 -39.01 19.25 26.36
CA ASP A 346 -37.67 19.35 26.95
C ASP A 346 -36.52 19.12 25.93
N CYS A 347 -36.82 18.50 24.78
CA CYS A 347 -35.92 18.27 23.65
C CYS A 347 -34.86 17.15 23.82
N ASP A 348 -34.98 16.22 24.79
CA ASP A 348 -34.12 15.04 24.88
C ASP A 348 -34.37 13.96 23.79
N GLY A 349 -35.53 14.02 23.12
CA GLY A 349 -35.94 13.09 22.06
C GLY A 349 -36.92 11.99 22.50
N GLN A 350 -37.37 12.01 23.75
CA GLN A 350 -38.50 11.23 24.27
C GLN A 350 -39.78 12.07 24.20
N THR A 351 -40.82 11.75 24.99
CA THR A 351 -42.12 12.45 24.99
C THR A 351 -42.91 12.09 26.25
N ASP A 352 -43.38 13.09 26.99
CA ASP A 352 -44.15 12.99 28.23
C ASP A 352 -43.47 12.19 29.37
N GLU A 353 -42.15 11.96 29.32
CA GLU A 353 -41.46 10.99 30.21
C GLU A 353 -41.05 11.52 31.60
N THR A 354 -41.12 12.84 31.83
CA THR A 354 -40.72 13.49 33.10
C THR A 354 -41.71 14.53 33.66
N PHE A 355 -43.01 14.44 33.34
CA PHE A 355 -43.99 15.46 33.78
C PHE A 355 -44.21 15.51 35.31
N ALA A 356 -44.61 16.69 35.81
CA ALA A 356 -44.56 17.07 37.24
C ALA A 356 -45.38 16.23 38.26
N LYS A 357 -46.19 15.26 37.83
CA LYS A 357 -46.86 14.28 38.73
C LYS A 357 -46.47 12.82 38.45
N MET A 358 -45.63 12.56 37.46
CA MET A 358 -45.32 11.21 36.99
C MET A 358 -44.83 10.31 38.13
N GLY A 359 -45.48 9.16 38.33
CA GLY A 359 -45.16 8.23 39.42
C GLY A 359 -45.59 8.67 40.81
N MET A 360 -46.20 9.85 41.00
CA MET A 360 -46.86 10.20 42.27
C MET A 360 -48.08 9.30 42.48
N THR A 361 -48.28 8.84 43.72
CA THR A 361 -49.39 7.96 44.06
C THR A 361 -50.73 8.68 44.07
N CYS A 362 -51.76 7.97 43.64
CA CYS A 362 -53.13 8.44 43.49
C CYS A 362 -54.11 7.30 43.82
N VAL A 363 -55.41 7.62 43.91
CA VAL A 363 -56.46 6.63 44.20
C VAL A 363 -57.40 6.54 43.00
N VAL A 364 -57.53 5.33 42.45
CA VAL A 364 -58.43 5.06 41.33
C VAL A 364 -59.87 5.16 41.82
N SER A 365 -60.68 5.97 41.15
CA SER A 365 -62.01 6.36 41.65
C SER A 365 -63.08 5.34 41.28
N GLY A 366 -63.42 4.45 42.22
CA GLY A 366 -64.52 3.48 42.10
C GLY A 366 -64.19 2.07 42.55
N THR A 367 -62.89 1.73 42.63
CA THR A 367 -62.36 0.42 43.02
C THR A 367 -62.05 0.33 44.52
N SER A 368 -61.94 -0.90 45.04
CA SER A 368 -61.52 -1.19 46.41
C SER A 368 -60.48 -2.31 46.47
N GLY A 369 -59.82 -2.51 47.61
CA GLY A 369 -58.73 -3.48 47.71
C GLY A 369 -57.45 -3.01 46.97
N PRO A 370 -56.63 -3.93 46.41
CA PRO A 370 -55.36 -3.58 45.77
C PRO A 370 -55.56 -2.73 44.49
N CYS A 371 -56.68 -2.91 43.79
CA CYS A 371 -57.07 -2.16 42.60
C CYS A 371 -57.27 -0.64 42.85
N ALA A 372 -57.36 -0.19 44.10
CA ALA A 372 -57.54 1.22 44.45
C ALA A 372 -56.24 2.05 44.41
N ALA A 373 -55.07 1.42 44.47
CA ALA A 373 -53.79 2.12 44.48
C ALA A 373 -53.25 2.30 43.05
N GLY A 374 -53.08 3.56 42.64
CA GLY A 374 -52.52 3.92 41.34
C GLY A 374 -51.36 4.89 41.42
N THR A 375 -50.77 5.16 40.27
CA THR A 375 -49.83 6.26 40.04
C THR A 375 -50.31 7.11 38.87
N TYR A 376 -49.97 8.40 38.87
CA TYR A 376 -50.19 9.25 37.70
C TYR A 376 -49.24 8.84 36.57
N THR A 377 -49.82 8.52 35.41
CA THR A 377 -49.14 8.26 34.14
C THR A 377 -49.65 9.24 33.08
N CYS A 378 -48.90 9.40 31.99
CA CYS A 378 -49.41 10.10 30.83
C CYS A 378 -50.02 9.09 29.84
N THR A 379 -51.31 9.19 29.57
CA THR A 379 -51.97 8.40 28.53
C THR A 379 -52.59 9.34 27.50
N GLN A 380 -52.16 9.23 26.24
CA GLN A 380 -52.70 10.02 25.11
C GLN A 380 -52.69 11.55 25.38
N GLY A 381 -51.62 12.07 26.00
CA GLY A 381 -51.48 13.50 26.33
C GLY A 381 -52.42 13.98 27.44
N LYS A 382 -52.74 13.12 28.42
CA LYS A 382 -53.51 13.46 29.63
C LYS A 382 -52.95 12.77 30.88
N GLU A 383 -52.93 13.51 31.98
CA GLU A 383 -52.62 12.98 33.30
C GLU A 383 -53.75 12.03 33.75
N GLU A 384 -53.50 10.73 33.79
CA GLU A 384 -54.47 9.73 34.26
C GLU A 384 -53.94 8.99 35.49
N CYS A 385 -54.82 8.69 36.44
CA CYS A 385 -54.50 7.86 37.60
C CYS A 385 -54.75 6.39 37.24
N THR A 386 -53.70 5.67 36.86
CA THR A 386 -53.78 4.26 36.46
C THR A 386 -53.44 3.34 37.64
N SER A 387 -54.23 2.28 37.85
CA SER A 387 -53.87 1.20 38.77
C SER A 387 -52.55 0.56 38.34
N SER A 388 -51.60 0.43 39.28
CA SER A 388 -50.37 -0.33 39.06
C SER A 388 -50.56 -1.83 39.35
N TYR A 389 -51.78 -2.26 39.64
CA TYR A 389 -52.16 -3.64 39.94
C TYR A 389 -52.84 -4.26 38.71
N THR A 390 -52.20 -5.25 38.09
CA THR A 390 -52.77 -6.01 36.98
C THR A 390 -53.84 -6.97 37.51
N ALA A 391 -55.10 -6.69 37.13
CA ALA A 391 -56.25 -7.56 37.33
C ALA A 391 -55.95 -9.04 37.04
N SER A 392 -56.34 -9.93 37.95
CA SER A 392 -56.19 -11.38 37.83
C SER A 392 -57.46 -12.10 38.27
N ALA A 393 -57.91 -13.07 37.48
CA ALA A 393 -59.16 -13.80 37.72
C ALA A 393 -59.29 -14.31 39.17
N GLU A 394 -60.46 -14.11 39.77
CA GLU A 394 -60.71 -14.15 41.21
C GLU A 394 -60.14 -15.33 42.02
N LEU A 395 -59.81 -15.03 43.29
CA LEU A 395 -59.30 -15.96 44.30
C LEU A 395 -60.36 -16.26 45.38
N CYS A 396 -61.39 -17.04 45.02
CA CYS A 396 -62.57 -17.30 45.87
C CYS A 396 -62.30 -17.47 47.37
N GLY A 397 -62.84 -16.55 48.17
CA GLY A 397 -62.93 -16.57 49.62
C GLY A 397 -61.90 -15.72 50.36
N ASP A 398 -61.25 -14.76 49.70
CA ASP A 398 -60.37 -13.78 50.35
C ASP A 398 -61.07 -12.42 50.66
N GLY A 399 -62.24 -12.15 50.06
CA GLY A 399 -62.98 -10.91 50.23
C GLY A 399 -62.37 -9.70 49.51
N VAL A 400 -61.63 -9.93 48.41
CA VAL A 400 -60.92 -8.90 47.64
C VAL A 400 -61.36 -8.93 46.17
N ASP A 401 -61.68 -7.75 45.64
CA ASP A 401 -61.81 -7.48 44.20
C ASP A 401 -60.42 -7.68 43.54
N ASN A 402 -60.26 -8.77 42.81
CA ASN A 402 -58.96 -9.28 42.33
C ASN A 402 -58.75 -9.08 40.82
N ASP A 403 -59.81 -9.11 40.00
CA ASP A 403 -59.81 -8.72 38.59
C ASP A 403 -60.32 -7.27 38.33
N CYS A 404 -60.53 -6.49 39.39
CA CYS A 404 -60.78 -5.05 39.37
C CYS A 404 -62.06 -4.65 38.63
N ASP A 405 -63.08 -5.51 38.60
CA ASP A 405 -64.35 -5.26 37.88
C ASP A 405 -65.41 -4.52 38.73
N GLY A 406 -65.24 -4.55 40.05
CA GLY A 406 -66.08 -3.86 41.04
C GLY A 406 -66.96 -4.78 41.90
N THR A 407 -66.96 -6.10 41.70
CA THR A 407 -67.57 -7.09 42.61
C THR A 407 -66.54 -8.02 43.27
N VAL A 408 -67.00 -9.05 44.01
CA VAL A 408 -66.17 -9.81 44.98
C VAL A 408 -66.76 -11.21 45.25
N ASP A 409 -65.98 -12.24 44.95
CA ASP A 409 -66.19 -13.67 45.19
C ASP A 409 -67.30 -14.35 44.35
N GLU A 410 -67.33 -14.15 43.04
CA GLU A 410 -68.33 -14.73 42.12
C GLU A 410 -67.92 -16.01 41.33
N ALA A 411 -66.63 -16.26 41.05
CA ALA A 411 -66.18 -17.24 40.03
C ALA A 411 -65.82 -18.69 40.52
N GLN A 412 -66.82 -19.47 40.92
CA GLN A 412 -66.81 -20.95 41.16
C GLN A 412 -65.47 -21.75 41.18
N CYS A 413 -64.99 -22.15 42.37
CA CYS A 413 -63.83 -23.05 42.54
C CYS A 413 -64.09 -24.29 43.45
N THR A 414 -63.72 -25.51 43.00
CA THR A 414 -63.45 -26.72 43.83
C THR A 414 -62.64 -27.80 43.06
N CYS A 415 -61.75 -28.55 43.71
CA CYS A 415 -61.21 -29.83 43.18
C CYS A 415 -61.73 -31.05 43.96
N LYS A 416 -61.58 -32.26 43.37
CA LYS A 416 -61.96 -33.52 44.02
C LYS A 416 -60.77 -34.18 44.74
N PRO A 417 -60.91 -34.54 46.03
CA PRO A 417 -59.88 -35.24 46.79
C PRO A 417 -59.29 -36.46 46.09
N GLY A 418 -57.98 -36.63 46.18
CA GLY A 418 -57.23 -37.76 45.62
C GLY A 418 -56.85 -37.62 44.13
N ASN A 419 -57.41 -36.65 43.40
CA ASN A 419 -56.91 -36.32 42.06
C ASN A 419 -55.47 -35.80 42.14
N THR A 420 -54.67 -36.02 41.09
CA THR A 420 -53.37 -35.38 40.88
C THR A 420 -53.39 -34.44 39.67
N ARG A 421 -52.52 -33.42 39.68
CA ARG A 421 -52.22 -32.57 38.51
C ARG A 421 -50.74 -32.23 38.45
N ASN A 422 -50.23 -32.01 37.25
CA ASN A 422 -48.90 -31.43 37.07
C ASN A 422 -48.89 -29.99 37.61
N CYS A 423 -47.75 -29.56 38.12
CA CYS A 423 -47.55 -28.23 38.69
C CYS A 423 -46.12 -27.77 38.43
N TYR A 424 -45.94 -26.46 38.34
CA TYR A 424 -44.64 -25.83 38.18
C TYR A 424 -44.76 -24.38 38.62
N ALA A 425 -43.96 -23.96 39.60
CA ALA A 425 -43.96 -22.61 40.16
C ALA A 425 -42.93 -21.67 39.51
N GLY A 426 -42.23 -22.12 38.46
CA GLY A 426 -41.25 -21.32 37.73
C GLY A 426 -41.87 -20.40 36.67
N PRO A 427 -41.09 -19.44 36.12
CA PRO A 427 -41.55 -18.50 35.09
C PRO A 427 -42.06 -19.18 33.82
N ALA A 428 -43.02 -18.54 33.16
CA ALA A 428 -43.57 -19.02 31.89
C ALA A 428 -42.48 -19.09 30.81
N GLY A 429 -42.20 -20.29 30.31
CA GLY A 429 -41.16 -20.57 29.31
C GLY A 429 -40.10 -21.58 29.77
N THR A 430 -39.77 -21.57 31.07
CA THR A 430 -38.67 -22.38 31.65
C THR A 430 -39.00 -23.86 31.92
N LEU A 431 -40.27 -24.25 31.79
CA LEU A 431 -40.73 -25.62 32.09
C LEU A 431 -40.28 -26.63 31.03
N GLY A 432 -39.42 -27.57 31.42
CA GLY A 432 -38.89 -28.60 30.53
C GLY A 432 -37.69 -28.13 29.70
N VAL A 433 -37.19 -26.92 30.00
CA VAL A 433 -35.92 -26.38 29.54
C VAL A 433 -34.86 -26.71 30.59
N GLY A 434 -33.66 -27.08 30.16
CA GLY A 434 -32.55 -27.42 31.04
C GLY A 434 -32.84 -28.47 32.12
N ALA A 435 -32.44 -28.14 33.35
CA ALA A 435 -32.69 -28.93 34.55
C ALA A 435 -34.15 -28.82 35.05
N CYS A 436 -34.93 -27.87 34.56
CA CYS A 436 -36.24 -27.54 35.11
C CYS A 436 -37.34 -28.52 34.73
N GLN A 437 -38.09 -29.00 35.73
CA GLN A 437 -39.09 -30.05 35.56
C GLN A 437 -40.33 -29.77 36.42
N ALA A 438 -41.52 -30.15 35.90
CA ALA A 438 -42.78 -30.07 36.62
C ALA A 438 -42.85 -31.11 37.75
N GLY A 439 -43.34 -30.67 38.91
CA GLY A 439 -43.74 -31.56 39.99
C GLY A 439 -45.18 -32.05 39.83
N THR A 440 -45.69 -32.70 40.88
CA THR A 440 -47.10 -33.11 40.98
C THR A 440 -47.74 -32.53 42.25
N GLN A 441 -48.95 -31.99 42.10
CA GLN A 441 -49.87 -31.63 43.19
C GLN A 441 -50.94 -32.70 43.34
N THR A 442 -51.34 -33.00 44.58
CA THR A 442 -52.48 -33.88 44.90
C THR A 442 -53.57 -33.05 45.57
N CYS A 443 -54.83 -33.21 45.14
CA CYS A 443 -55.98 -32.57 45.78
C CYS A 443 -56.26 -33.26 47.13
N ASP A 444 -56.31 -32.49 48.20
CA ASP A 444 -56.49 -32.95 49.58
C ASP A 444 -57.95 -33.30 49.90
N SER A 445 -58.21 -33.78 51.13
CA SER A 445 -59.56 -34.13 51.59
C SER A 445 -60.50 -32.94 51.81
N ALA A 446 -60.01 -31.69 51.69
CA ALA A 446 -60.82 -30.47 51.75
C ALA A 446 -61.15 -29.93 50.35
N GLY A 447 -60.63 -30.54 49.27
CA GLY A 447 -60.88 -30.10 47.90
C GLY A 447 -59.98 -28.95 47.43
N LYS A 448 -58.80 -28.78 48.07
CA LYS A 448 -57.72 -27.89 47.61
C LYS A 448 -56.52 -28.69 47.11
N TRP A 449 -55.79 -28.14 46.14
CA TRP A 449 -54.52 -28.73 45.68
C TRP A 449 -53.41 -28.46 46.71
N GLY A 450 -52.68 -29.51 47.10
CA GLY A 450 -51.55 -29.40 48.02
C GLY A 450 -50.33 -28.68 47.41
N SER A 451 -49.18 -28.75 48.10
CA SER A 451 -47.91 -28.23 47.56
C SER A 451 -47.44 -29.01 46.33
N CYS A 452 -46.67 -28.36 45.46
CA CYS A 452 -46.05 -29.02 44.32
C CYS A 452 -44.85 -29.85 44.80
N VAL A 453 -44.84 -31.15 44.49
CA VAL A 453 -43.79 -32.08 44.95
C VAL A 453 -43.01 -32.60 43.75
N GLY A 454 -41.69 -32.46 43.80
CA GLY A 454 -40.77 -32.94 42.76
C GLY A 454 -40.52 -31.96 41.61
N GLU A 455 -40.91 -30.69 41.74
CA GLU A 455 -40.52 -29.66 40.78
C GLU A 455 -39.05 -29.27 40.94
N VAL A 456 -38.42 -28.88 39.83
CA VAL A 456 -37.08 -28.26 39.79
C VAL A 456 -37.26 -26.89 39.15
N LEU A 457 -37.02 -25.84 39.93
CA LEU A 457 -37.21 -24.45 39.54
C LEU A 457 -35.89 -23.82 39.08
N PRO A 458 -35.91 -22.74 38.27
CA PRO A 458 -34.71 -22.02 37.87
C PRO A 458 -33.86 -21.59 39.06
N THR A 459 -32.56 -21.85 38.99
CA THR A 459 -31.58 -21.37 39.96
C THR A 459 -30.38 -20.80 39.23
N LYS A 460 -29.86 -19.65 39.69
CA LYS A 460 -28.72 -18.98 39.05
C LYS A 460 -27.62 -19.99 38.70
N GLU A 461 -27.21 -19.92 37.44
CA GLU A 461 -26.18 -20.75 36.80
C GLU A 461 -25.01 -21.16 37.69
N GLN A 462 -24.58 -22.41 37.50
CA GLN A 462 -23.39 -23.00 38.10
C GLN A 462 -22.56 -23.71 37.03
N CYS A 463 -21.29 -23.36 36.87
CA CYS A 463 -20.41 -23.95 35.85
C CYS A 463 -20.22 -25.46 36.08
N ASN A 464 -21.10 -26.27 35.48
CA ASN A 464 -21.21 -27.71 35.65
C ASN A 464 -21.72 -28.44 34.40
N SER A 465 -21.90 -27.71 33.30
CA SER A 465 -22.45 -28.16 32.02
C SER A 465 -23.86 -28.70 32.12
N LYS A 466 -24.70 -27.89 32.78
CA LYS A 466 -26.15 -27.91 32.72
C LYS A 466 -26.67 -26.49 32.54
N ASP A 467 -27.91 -26.45 32.08
CA ASP A 467 -28.81 -25.31 32.03
C ASP A 467 -29.58 -25.34 33.37
N ASP A 468 -29.04 -24.67 34.41
CA ASP A 468 -29.59 -24.66 35.78
C ASP A 468 -30.57 -23.48 36.00
N ASP A 469 -30.48 -22.40 35.20
CA ASP A 469 -31.44 -21.28 35.21
C ASP A 469 -32.54 -21.35 34.11
N CYS A 470 -32.44 -22.34 33.23
CA CYS A 470 -33.53 -22.85 32.38
C CYS A 470 -33.98 -21.87 31.27
N ASP A 471 -33.05 -21.05 30.76
CA ASP A 471 -33.24 -20.17 29.60
C ASP A 471 -33.06 -20.89 28.24
N GLY A 472 -32.37 -22.04 28.24
CA GLY A 472 -32.08 -22.87 27.07
C GLY A 472 -30.63 -22.83 26.60
N GLN A 473 -29.77 -22.08 27.28
CA GLN A 473 -28.31 -22.07 27.13
C GLN A 473 -27.65 -22.94 28.23
N VAL A 474 -26.32 -22.94 28.35
CA VAL A 474 -25.57 -23.79 29.31
C VAL A 474 -24.31 -23.05 29.75
N ASP A 475 -24.10 -22.92 31.06
CA ASP A 475 -22.93 -22.31 31.69
C ASP A 475 -22.65 -20.81 31.32
N GLU A 476 -23.66 -19.97 31.09
CA GLU A 476 -23.51 -18.53 30.76
C GLU A 476 -23.50 -17.55 31.96
N GLY A 477 -23.37 -16.24 31.68
CA GLY A 477 -23.46 -15.17 32.70
C GLY A 477 -22.18 -14.83 33.50
N TYR A 478 -21.05 -15.53 33.32
CA TYR A 478 -19.86 -15.45 34.18
C TYR A 478 -18.96 -14.17 34.13
N ILE A 479 -19.47 -13.04 33.63
CA ILE A 479 -18.66 -11.84 33.36
C ILE A 479 -18.76 -10.79 34.49
N GLU A 480 -17.86 -10.86 35.48
CA GLU A 480 -17.57 -9.77 36.43
C GLU A 480 -16.23 -9.09 36.07
N VAL A 481 -16.17 -7.75 36.10
CA VAL A 481 -14.95 -6.97 35.82
C VAL A 481 -14.65 -5.99 36.95
N ASN A 482 -13.48 -6.12 37.58
CA ASN A 482 -12.92 -5.11 38.49
C ASN A 482 -11.38 -5.21 38.51
N GLY A 483 -10.68 -4.08 38.54
CA GLY A 483 -9.22 -4.04 38.33
C GLY A 483 -8.42 -3.51 39.52
N SER A 484 -7.37 -4.24 39.92
CA SER A 484 -6.24 -3.73 40.71
C SER A 484 -5.02 -4.66 40.57
N THR A 485 -3.80 -4.16 40.78
CA THR A 485 -2.55 -4.85 40.38
C THR A 485 -1.56 -5.10 41.52
N THR A 486 -1.70 -6.23 42.22
CA THR A 486 -0.61 -7.05 42.81
C THR A 486 -1.21 -8.28 43.51
N CYS A 487 -0.54 -9.43 43.48
CA CYS A 487 -0.84 -10.49 44.45
C CYS A 487 0.36 -11.44 44.70
N THR A 488 0.59 -11.78 45.98
CA THR A 488 1.39 -12.92 46.46
C THR A 488 0.47 -14.13 46.70
N PRO A 489 0.99 -15.36 46.78
CA PRO A 489 0.16 -16.56 46.88
C PRO A 489 -0.50 -16.72 48.27
N VAL A 490 -1.77 -17.12 48.27
CA VAL A 490 -2.54 -17.55 49.46
C VAL A 490 -3.25 -18.87 49.13
N LEU A 491 -3.41 -19.73 50.13
CA LEU A 491 -3.98 -21.07 50.01
C LEU A 491 -5.52 -21.08 50.09
N ALA A 492 -6.12 -21.97 49.29
CA ALA A 492 -7.47 -22.53 49.40
C ALA A 492 -8.69 -21.59 49.44
N GLY A 493 -9.64 -21.78 48.50
CA GLY A 493 -11.06 -21.61 48.84
C GLY A 493 -12.00 -20.87 47.89
N THR A 494 -11.60 -20.35 46.73
CA THR A 494 -12.54 -19.93 45.66
C THR A 494 -11.82 -19.56 44.35
N PRO A 495 -12.39 -19.89 43.17
CA PRO A 495 -11.88 -19.40 41.89
C PRO A 495 -12.44 -18.01 41.57
N ARG A 496 -11.61 -16.96 41.66
CA ARG A 496 -11.92 -15.64 41.10
C ARG A 496 -10.73 -15.13 40.29
N CYS A 497 -10.91 -14.96 38.99
CA CYS A 497 -9.94 -14.29 38.12
C CYS A 497 -9.69 -12.84 38.59
N THR A 498 -8.42 -12.40 38.49
CA THR A 498 -8.01 -11.00 38.77
C THR A 498 -7.43 -10.29 37.53
N LYS A 499 -7.31 -10.99 36.40
CA LYS A 499 -7.19 -10.35 35.08
C LYS A 499 -7.66 -11.27 33.97
N GLY A 500 -8.66 -10.83 33.22
CA GLY A 500 -9.50 -11.71 32.40
C GLY A 500 -10.81 -12.04 33.11
N TYR A 501 -11.81 -12.48 32.36
CA TYR A 501 -13.11 -12.91 32.88
C TYR A 501 -13.13 -14.43 33.09
N ASN A 502 -13.98 -14.89 33.99
CA ASN A 502 -14.21 -16.31 34.17
C ASN A 502 -14.99 -16.83 32.95
N VAL A 503 -14.58 -17.96 32.39
CA VAL A 503 -15.32 -18.70 31.37
C VAL A 503 -15.52 -20.12 31.87
N CYS A 504 -16.70 -20.70 31.69
CA CYS A 504 -16.87 -22.12 31.90
C CYS A 504 -16.42 -22.87 30.65
N GLU A 505 -15.42 -23.75 30.77
CA GLU A 505 -15.04 -24.68 29.72
C GLU A 505 -15.22 -26.11 30.25
N SER A 506 -16.23 -26.82 29.74
CA SER A 506 -16.56 -28.20 30.15
C SER A 506 -16.72 -28.38 31.67
N GLY A 507 -17.57 -27.57 32.31
CA GLY A 507 -17.83 -27.65 33.76
C GLY A 507 -16.63 -27.26 34.65
N THR A 508 -15.69 -26.48 34.12
CA THR A 508 -14.52 -25.96 34.87
C THR A 508 -14.34 -24.46 34.60
N LEU A 509 -14.19 -23.64 35.66
CA LEU A 509 -13.83 -22.22 35.52
C LEU A 509 -12.40 -22.07 34.99
N THR A 510 -12.26 -21.50 33.80
CA THR A 510 -10.99 -21.05 33.19
C THR A 510 -10.98 -19.51 33.07
N CYS A 511 -9.84 -18.93 32.67
CA CYS A 511 -9.60 -17.49 32.74
C CYS A 511 -9.24 -16.91 31.37
N ALA A 512 -10.18 -16.18 30.74
CA ALA A 512 -10.05 -15.72 29.35
C ALA A 512 -9.80 -14.20 29.25
N GLN A 513 -9.14 -13.76 28.18
CA GLN A 513 -8.94 -12.34 27.86
C GLN A 513 -9.99 -11.84 26.86
N PRO A 514 -10.41 -10.55 26.91
CA PRO A 514 -11.48 -10.03 26.07
C PRO A 514 -11.16 -10.08 24.57
N LYS A 515 -12.14 -10.55 23.77
CA LYS A 515 -12.11 -10.47 22.31
C LYS A 515 -12.66 -9.11 21.87
N THR A 516 -11.86 -8.32 21.15
CA THR A 516 -12.35 -7.22 20.32
C THR A 516 -12.80 -7.74 18.94
N SER A 517 -13.47 -6.90 18.16
CA SER A 517 -14.06 -7.25 16.85
C SER A 517 -13.03 -7.83 15.86
N VAL A 518 -13.50 -8.80 15.07
CA VAL A 518 -12.62 -9.73 14.32
C VAL A 518 -12.11 -9.11 13.01
N LEU A 519 -10.94 -8.50 13.08
CA LEU A 519 -9.95 -8.55 12.01
C LEU A 519 -8.83 -9.50 12.46
N ILE A 520 -8.48 -10.50 11.63
CA ILE A 520 -7.43 -11.48 11.96
C ILE A 520 -6.16 -11.20 11.14
N PRO A 521 -5.20 -10.41 11.65
CA PRO A 521 -3.86 -10.33 11.08
C PRO A 521 -2.99 -11.49 11.59
N GLY A 522 -3.19 -12.68 11.01
CA GLY A 522 -2.32 -13.83 11.29
C GLY A 522 -0.95 -13.67 10.64
N ALA A 523 0.10 -13.51 11.43
CA ALA A 523 1.48 -13.56 10.93
C ALA A 523 1.92 -15.03 10.75
N TYR A 524 2.59 -15.34 9.63
CA TYR A 524 3.23 -16.63 9.40
C TYR A 524 4.73 -16.47 9.12
N GLN A 525 5.51 -17.51 9.42
CA GLN A 525 6.96 -17.53 9.25
C GLN A 525 7.42 -18.69 8.36
N GLY A 526 8.52 -18.45 7.64
CA GLY A 526 9.40 -19.51 7.15
C GLY A 526 9.09 -20.03 5.75
N PHE A 527 9.60 -19.36 4.73
CA PHE A 527 9.89 -19.99 3.44
C PHE A 527 11.34 -19.74 3.03
N SER A 528 11.96 -20.78 2.48
CA SER A 528 13.36 -20.81 2.06
C SER A 528 13.61 -20.10 0.72
N GLU A 529 14.89 -20.03 0.37
CA GLU A 529 15.45 -19.24 -0.73
C GLU A 529 14.85 -19.58 -2.10
N GLY A 530 14.67 -18.56 -2.94
CA GLY A 530 14.13 -18.68 -4.29
C GLY A 530 13.63 -17.36 -4.85
N PHE A 531 14.49 -16.66 -5.59
CA PHE A 531 14.12 -15.54 -6.47
C PHE A 531 13.25 -16.08 -7.64
N VAL A 532 12.53 -15.30 -8.45
CA VAL A 532 12.65 -13.90 -8.85
C VAL A 532 11.28 -13.21 -8.82
N GLY A 533 11.30 -11.88 -8.70
CA GLY A 533 10.25 -10.93 -9.09
C GLY A 533 10.93 -9.56 -9.30
N SER A 534 10.38 -8.68 -10.15
CA SER A 534 11.05 -7.45 -10.66
C SER A 534 11.28 -6.32 -9.62
N CYS A 535 11.15 -6.63 -8.34
CA CYS A 535 11.10 -5.67 -7.26
C CYS A 535 12.21 -5.96 -6.24
N LYS A 536 13.33 -5.25 -6.36
CA LYS A 536 14.48 -5.39 -5.47
C LYS A 536 14.12 -4.88 -4.08
N PRO A 537 14.21 -5.70 -3.01
CA PRO A 537 13.97 -5.23 -1.65
C PRO A 537 15.12 -4.35 -1.19
N ALA A 538 14.81 -3.34 -0.37
CA ALA A 538 15.85 -2.64 0.36
C ALA A 538 16.51 -3.55 1.41
N LEU A 539 17.81 -3.38 1.64
CA LEU A 539 18.55 -3.98 2.75
C LEU A 539 19.25 -2.87 3.57
N PHE A 540 19.58 -3.18 4.83
CA PHE A 540 20.36 -2.32 5.71
C PHE A 540 21.34 -3.19 6.50
N GLU A 541 22.59 -2.78 6.68
CA GLU A 541 23.52 -3.55 7.51
C GLU A 541 23.28 -3.24 8.99
N GLN A 542 23.08 -1.97 9.35
CA GLN A 542 22.73 -1.58 10.72
C GLN A 542 22.03 -0.22 10.75
N PRO A 543 20.70 -0.16 10.58
CA PRO A 543 19.96 1.10 10.67
C PRO A 543 20.06 1.66 12.10
N PHE A 544 20.33 2.95 12.24
CA PHE A 544 20.78 3.52 13.52
C PHE A 544 19.99 4.76 13.94
N GLY A 545 20.25 5.92 13.35
CA GLY A 545 19.55 7.18 13.60
C GLY A 545 18.45 7.41 12.55
N LEU A 546 17.38 8.11 12.95
CA LEU A 546 16.23 8.44 12.11
C LEU A 546 15.95 9.95 12.16
N ALA A 547 15.60 10.56 11.04
CA ALA A 547 15.09 11.93 11.00
C ALA A 547 14.14 12.14 9.81
N PHE A 548 13.05 12.88 10.01
CA PHE A 548 12.16 13.32 8.93
C PHE A 548 12.48 14.76 8.50
N ASN A 549 12.32 15.06 7.20
CA ASN A 549 12.32 16.43 6.70
C ASN A 549 10.90 17.03 6.65
N ALA A 550 10.79 18.32 6.31
CA ALA A 550 9.51 19.02 6.23
C ALA A 550 8.52 18.42 5.20
N LYS A 551 8.98 17.55 4.29
CA LYS A 551 8.19 16.88 3.25
C LYS A 551 7.76 15.45 3.62
N GLY A 552 8.13 14.97 4.82
CA GLY A 552 7.85 13.60 5.26
C GLY A 552 8.77 12.53 4.68
N GLU A 553 9.90 12.89 4.05
CA GLU A 553 10.94 11.94 3.64
C GLU A 553 11.74 11.49 4.88
N LEU A 554 11.96 10.18 5.02
CA LEU A 554 12.69 9.61 6.16
C LEU A 554 14.15 9.37 5.80
N PHE A 555 15.06 9.99 6.55
CA PHE A 555 16.49 9.74 6.48
C PHE A 555 16.90 8.73 7.56
N VAL A 556 17.77 7.80 7.18
CA VAL A 556 18.28 6.72 8.05
C VAL A 556 19.80 6.68 7.93
N SER A 557 20.53 6.67 9.05
CA SER A 557 21.96 6.33 9.02
C SER A 557 22.14 4.81 9.04
N ASP A 558 22.86 4.30 8.05
CA ASP A 558 23.22 2.89 7.94
C ASP A 558 24.66 2.75 8.45
N PHE A 559 24.78 2.35 9.72
CA PHE A 559 25.96 2.63 10.55
C PHE A 559 27.19 1.86 10.08
N GLN A 560 27.03 0.56 9.76
CA GLN A 560 28.12 -0.27 9.28
C GLN A 560 28.42 -0.04 7.79
N GLU A 561 27.42 0.32 6.96
CA GLU A 561 27.66 0.71 5.55
C GLU A 561 28.25 2.10 5.39
N HIS A 562 28.21 2.92 6.44
CA HIS A 562 28.76 4.27 6.45
C HIS A 562 28.09 5.22 5.44
N VAL A 563 26.79 5.03 5.21
CA VAL A 563 25.95 5.85 4.33
C VAL A 563 24.75 6.43 5.07
N ILE A 564 24.15 7.47 4.48
CA ILE A 564 22.80 7.90 4.81
C ILE A 564 21.86 7.45 3.70
N ARG A 565 20.83 6.69 4.07
CA ARG A 565 19.70 6.32 3.21
C ARG A 565 18.62 7.39 3.29
N LYS A 566 17.88 7.57 2.20
CA LYS A 566 16.59 8.28 2.17
C LYS A 566 15.49 7.31 1.76
N ILE A 567 14.33 7.41 2.40
CA ILE A 567 13.11 6.67 2.07
C ILE A 567 12.03 7.69 1.73
N ASP A 568 11.60 7.72 0.46
CA ASP A 568 10.57 8.65 -0.03
C ASP A 568 9.14 8.23 0.41
N LEU A 569 8.12 9.03 0.07
CA LEU A 569 6.74 8.74 0.46
C LEU A 569 6.23 7.41 -0.13
N ALA A 570 6.57 7.08 -1.38
CA ALA A 570 6.20 5.84 -2.05
C ALA A 570 6.90 4.59 -1.48
N GLY A 571 8.04 4.77 -0.82
CA GLY A 571 8.79 3.70 -0.18
C GLY A 571 9.99 3.18 -0.94
N ASN A 572 10.61 3.99 -1.80
CA ASN A 572 11.90 3.66 -2.37
C ASN A 572 13.01 4.05 -1.38
N VAL A 573 13.78 3.07 -0.90
CA VAL A 573 15.00 3.27 -0.11
C VAL A 573 16.16 3.48 -1.08
N THR A 574 16.88 4.59 -0.93
CA THR A 574 17.99 4.98 -1.79
C THR A 574 19.17 5.50 -0.99
N THR A 575 20.39 5.29 -1.48
CA THR A 575 21.60 5.86 -0.89
C THR A 575 21.67 7.35 -1.23
N PHE A 576 21.40 8.21 -0.25
CA PHE A 576 21.40 9.67 -0.42
C PHE A 576 22.82 10.22 -0.47
N VAL A 577 23.64 9.90 0.53
CA VAL A 577 25.05 10.32 0.60
C VAL A 577 25.95 9.25 1.22
N GLY A 578 27.23 9.26 0.84
CA GLY A 578 28.20 8.24 1.23
C GLY A 578 28.34 7.12 0.18
N LYS A 579 29.28 6.20 0.40
CA LYS A 579 29.44 4.98 -0.40
C LYS A 579 29.46 3.77 0.53
N ALA A 580 28.59 2.81 0.27
CA ALA A 580 28.52 1.52 0.96
C ALA A 580 29.88 0.81 1.02
N GLY A 581 30.13 0.08 2.11
CA GLY A 581 31.39 -0.58 2.44
C GLY A 581 32.63 0.34 2.52
N SER A 582 32.48 1.67 2.46
CA SER A 582 33.60 2.60 2.24
C SER A 582 33.69 3.65 3.36
N SER A 583 34.42 3.32 4.42
CA SER A 583 34.69 4.25 5.51
C SER A 583 35.64 5.39 5.08
N GLY A 584 35.49 6.54 5.72
CA GLY A 584 36.38 7.69 5.54
C GLY A 584 35.76 9.00 6.01
N ARG A 585 36.47 10.11 5.80
CA ARG A 585 36.06 11.47 6.27
C ARG A 585 35.97 12.52 5.16
N GLY A 586 35.83 12.07 3.92
CA GLY A 586 35.76 12.91 2.74
C GLY A 586 34.47 13.74 2.70
N ASN A 587 34.61 15.04 2.40
CA ASN A 587 33.52 15.90 1.98
C ASN A 587 33.26 15.70 0.47
N GLY A 588 32.07 16.06 -0.01
CA GLY A 588 31.67 15.91 -1.42
C GLY A 588 30.17 15.70 -1.58
N GLN A 589 29.68 15.71 -2.81
CA GLN A 589 28.26 15.50 -3.10
C GLN A 589 27.92 14.00 -3.23
N GLY A 590 26.77 13.57 -2.69
CA GLY A 590 26.23 12.23 -2.92
C GLY A 590 27.22 11.11 -2.56
N LYS A 591 27.48 10.22 -3.53
CA LYS A 591 28.38 9.07 -3.38
C LYS A 591 29.89 9.42 -3.40
N ALA A 592 30.26 10.70 -3.54
CA ALA A 592 31.64 11.18 -3.35
C ALA A 592 32.01 11.37 -1.87
N ALA A 593 31.03 11.65 -1.00
CA ALA A 593 31.23 11.78 0.44
C ALA A 593 31.65 10.46 1.11
N ARG A 594 32.27 10.53 2.29
CA ARG A 594 32.54 9.37 3.15
C ARG A 594 32.23 9.70 4.61
N PHE A 595 31.69 8.72 5.33
CA PHE A 595 31.48 8.73 6.78
C PHE A 595 32.22 7.53 7.40
N ASN A 596 32.25 7.44 8.72
CA ASN A 596 32.74 6.27 9.45
C ASN A 596 31.86 6.10 10.71
N ALA A 597 30.98 5.10 10.68
CA ALA A 597 29.95 4.88 11.68
C ALA A 597 29.04 6.12 11.92
N PRO A 598 28.23 6.56 10.92
CA PRO A 598 27.25 7.62 11.11
C PRO A 598 26.16 7.16 12.10
N ALA A 599 26.01 7.90 13.20
CA ALA A 599 25.15 7.56 14.33
C ALA A 599 23.84 8.37 14.29
N GLY A 600 23.64 9.35 15.18
CA GLY A 600 22.44 10.17 15.23
C GLY A 600 22.27 11.09 14.03
N LEU A 601 21.03 11.52 13.83
CA LEU A 601 20.59 12.45 12.79
C LEU A 601 19.73 13.56 13.41
N ALA A 602 19.86 14.79 12.92
CA ALA A 602 18.94 15.89 13.21
C ALA A 602 18.81 16.80 11.98
N ILE A 603 17.70 17.53 11.84
CA ILE A 603 17.48 18.44 10.69
C ILE A 603 17.20 19.88 11.16
N ASP A 604 17.68 20.87 10.42
CA ASP A 604 17.29 22.28 10.63
C ASP A 604 16.07 22.71 9.81
N ASP A 605 15.57 23.93 10.05
CA ASP A 605 14.39 24.51 9.39
C ASP A 605 14.57 24.79 7.89
N LYS A 606 15.70 24.41 7.30
CA LYS A 606 16.04 24.55 5.88
C LYS A 606 16.37 23.18 5.25
N ASP A 607 15.83 22.11 5.85
CA ASP A 607 16.04 20.70 5.50
C ASP A 607 17.52 20.26 5.44
N ASN A 608 18.45 20.96 6.12
CA ASN A 608 19.84 20.47 6.19
C ASN A 608 19.96 19.38 7.26
N LEU A 609 20.49 18.23 6.87
CA LEU A 609 20.70 17.07 7.73
C LEU A 609 22.07 17.13 8.40
N TYR A 610 22.09 17.10 9.73
CA TYR A 610 23.29 17.00 10.55
C TYR A 610 23.49 15.54 10.98
N VAL A 611 24.74 15.09 10.97
CA VAL A 611 25.11 13.69 11.25
C VAL A 611 26.23 13.64 12.27
N ALA A 612 26.07 12.82 13.31
CA ALA A 612 27.20 12.40 14.14
C ALA A 612 28.02 11.34 13.41
N ASP A 613 29.18 11.73 12.92
CA ASP A 613 30.13 10.87 12.21
C ASP A 613 31.08 10.27 13.25
N GLN A 614 30.57 9.26 13.98
CA GLN A 614 31.02 8.87 15.32
C GLN A 614 32.51 8.52 15.34
N SER A 615 32.95 7.62 14.46
CA SER A 615 34.34 7.14 14.42
C SER A 615 35.30 8.12 13.75
N ASN A 616 34.79 9.15 13.06
CA ASN A 616 35.57 10.30 12.60
C ASN A 616 35.62 11.46 13.61
N HIS A 617 34.84 11.38 14.69
CA HIS A 617 34.74 12.37 15.77
C HIS A 617 34.32 13.76 15.30
N ARG A 618 33.29 13.81 14.42
CA ARG A 618 32.81 15.02 13.74
C ARG A 618 31.31 15.11 13.75
N ILE A 619 30.82 16.35 13.62
CA ILE A 619 29.47 16.63 13.14
C ILE A 619 29.58 17.06 11.68
N ARG A 620 28.84 16.37 10.81
CA ARG A 620 28.74 16.68 9.38
C ARG A 620 27.45 17.45 9.13
N LYS A 621 27.43 18.29 8.09
CA LYS A 621 26.21 18.92 7.57
C LYS A 621 26.05 18.51 6.10
N ILE A 622 24.83 18.17 5.73
CA ILE A 622 24.39 17.79 4.40
C ILE A 622 23.29 18.76 4.00
N ASP A 623 23.37 19.38 2.84
CA ASP A 623 22.27 20.20 2.29
C ASP A 623 21.24 19.33 1.55
N PRO A 624 20.05 19.86 1.19
CA PRO A 624 19.04 19.11 0.42
C PRO A 624 19.53 18.58 -0.94
N GLN A 625 20.63 19.12 -1.48
CA GLN A 625 21.28 18.71 -2.72
C GLN A 625 22.34 17.61 -2.51
N GLY A 626 22.53 17.14 -1.28
CA GLY A 626 23.44 16.04 -0.93
C GLY A 626 24.91 16.44 -0.78
N ASN A 627 25.24 17.73 -0.64
CA ASN A 627 26.62 18.18 -0.42
C ASN A 627 27.04 17.99 1.03
N VAL A 628 27.94 17.03 1.29
CA VAL A 628 28.42 16.69 2.64
C VAL A 628 29.65 17.52 2.99
N THR A 629 29.56 18.28 4.07
CA THR A 629 30.65 19.09 4.66
C THR A 629 31.01 18.61 6.06
N THR A 630 32.12 19.08 6.63
CA THR A 630 32.41 18.94 8.07
C THR A 630 31.97 20.24 8.74
N PHE A 631 30.92 20.17 9.57
CA PHE A 631 30.38 21.34 10.27
C PHE A 631 31.21 21.66 11.52
N ALA A 632 31.54 20.63 12.31
CA ALA A 632 32.39 20.77 13.49
C ALA A 632 33.19 19.50 13.81
N GLY A 633 34.25 19.64 14.61
CA GLY A 633 35.10 18.54 15.06
C GLY A 633 36.27 18.24 14.12
N SER A 634 37.23 17.46 14.60
CA SER A 634 38.50 17.21 13.89
C SER A 634 39.14 15.86 14.24
N SER A 635 39.36 15.64 15.53
CA SER A 635 39.95 14.45 16.18
C SER A 635 39.34 14.23 17.56
N SER A 636 39.72 13.14 18.24
CA SER A 636 39.29 12.83 19.62
C SER A 636 39.67 13.92 20.62
N GLY A 637 38.82 14.13 21.64
CA GLY A 637 38.95 15.11 22.73
C GLY A 637 37.70 15.99 22.86
N TYR A 638 37.65 16.92 23.83
CA TYR A 638 36.48 17.79 24.11
C TYR A 638 36.76 19.29 23.95
N LYS A 639 37.78 19.68 23.17
CA LYS A 639 38.14 21.09 22.99
C LYS A 639 36.96 21.88 22.37
N ASP A 640 36.62 23.01 22.98
CA ASP A 640 35.66 24.00 22.46
C ASP A 640 36.31 24.94 21.42
N GLY A 641 35.51 25.53 20.53
CA GLY A 641 35.98 26.41 19.46
C GLY A 641 35.16 26.31 18.17
N LYS A 642 35.55 27.06 17.14
CA LYS A 642 34.81 27.12 15.87
C LYS A 642 35.16 25.98 14.90
N GLY A 643 34.14 25.29 14.40
CA GLY A 643 34.23 24.28 13.36
C GLY A 643 35.25 23.18 13.68
N THR A 644 36.26 23.03 12.82
CA THR A 644 37.32 22.03 12.97
C THR A 644 38.35 22.38 14.06
N ALA A 645 38.31 23.58 14.67
CA ALA A 645 39.12 23.88 15.85
C ALA A 645 38.61 23.18 17.13
N ALA A 646 37.34 22.76 17.13
CA ALA A 646 36.74 21.94 18.16
C ALA A 646 37.11 20.46 18.01
N ARG A 647 36.87 19.69 19.08
CA ARG A 647 37.02 18.23 19.15
C ARG A 647 35.81 17.60 19.84
N PHE A 648 35.49 16.37 19.42
CA PHE A 648 34.49 15.49 20.05
C PHE A 648 35.16 14.11 20.27
N ASN A 649 34.55 13.21 21.03
CA ASN A 649 35.03 11.83 21.17
C ASN A 649 33.84 10.87 21.03
N ALA A 650 33.74 10.21 19.87
CA ALA A 650 32.61 9.36 19.50
C ALA A 650 31.23 10.01 19.78
N PRO A 651 30.92 11.18 19.17
CA PRO A 651 29.59 11.79 19.30
C PRO A 651 28.51 10.85 18.74
N THR A 652 27.31 10.84 19.34
CA THR A 652 26.24 9.91 18.98
C THR A 652 24.92 10.58 18.64
N GLY A 653 24.05 10.86 19.61
CA GLY A 653 22.77 11.53 19.35
C GLY A 653 22.90 13.05 19.27
N LEU A 654 21.94 13.69 18.61
CA LEU A 654 21.88 15.14 18.44
C LEU A 654 20.44 15.59 18.16
N VAL A 655 20.12 16.82 18.56
CA VAL A 655 18.83 17.47 18.28
C VAL A 655 19.04 18.94 17.95
N TYR A 656 18.22 19.46 17.04
CA TYR A 656 18.24 20.87 16.65
C TYR A 656 17.10 21.62 17.34
N ASP A 657 17.45 22.62 18.15
CA ASP A 657 16.52 23.55 18.77
C ASP A 657 16.10 24.62 17.74
N LYS A 658 14.90 24.47 17.21
CA LYS A 658 14.32 25.38 16.19
C LYS A 658 14.08 26.81 16.70
N VAL A 659 13.97 27.01 18.01
CA VAL A 659 13.68 28.33 18.62
C VAL A 659 14.97 29.08 18.94
N LYS A 660 16.00 28.38 19.41
CA LYS A 660 17.33 28.96 19.70
C LYS A 660 18.29 28.91 18.50
N HIS A 661 17.95 28.13 17.46
CA HIS A 661 18.81 27.75 16.34
C HIS A 661 20.15 27.12 16.78
N VAL A 662 20.10 26.24 17.78
CA VAL A 662 21.27 25.56 18.38
C VAL A 662 21.17 24.06 18.16
N LEU A 663 22.27 23.44 17.72
CA LEU A 663 22.40 21.99 17.67
C LEU A 663 23.02 21.48 18.98
N TYR A 664 22.28 20.66 19.72
CA TYR A 664 22.76 19.95 20.91
C TYR A 664 23.28 18.57 20.52
N VAL A 665 24.40 18.14 21.12
CA VAL A 665 25.12 16.90 20.75
C VAL A 665 25.52 16.12 21.99
N ALA A 666 25.21 14.82 22.01
CA ALA A 666 25.72 13.86 22.97
C ALA A 666 27.17 13.47 22.62
N ASP A 667 28.13 14.07 23.31
CA ASP A 667 29.57 13.83 23.15
C ASP A 667 30.00 12.68 24.07
N ARG A 668 29.47 11.50 23.74
CA ARG A 668 29.42 10.28 24.55
C ARG A 668 30.76 9.89 25.17
N GLY A 669 31.82 9.79 24.37
CA GLY A 669 33.17 9.43 24.81
C GLY A 669 33.90 10.51 25.61
N ASN A 670 33.31 11.70 25.76
CA ASN A 670 33.76 12.75 26.67
C ASN A 670 32.81 12.93 27.87
N HIS A 671 31.72 12.17 27.94
CA HIS A 671 30.67 12.24 28.96
C HIS A 671 30.01 13.64 29.12
N ARG A 672 29.73 14.30 27.99
CA ARG A 672 29.24 15.69 27.93
C ARG A 672 28.09 15.88 26.94
N ILE A 673 27.29 16.92 27.17
CA ILE A 673 26.44 17.54 26.14
C ILE A 673 27.14 18.80 25.65
N ARG A 674 27.25 18.94 24.32
CA ARG A 674 27.85 20.10 23.64
C ARG A 674 26.75 20.87 22.92
N ALA A 675 26.94 22.18 22.75
CA ALA A 675 26.09 23.02 21.93
C ALA A 675 26.89 23.54 20.73
N ILE A 676 26.24 23.72 19.58
CA ILE A 676 26.82 24.30 18.38
C ILE A 676 25.83 25.33 17.81
N ASP A 677 26.27 26.57 17.60
CA ASP A 677 25.46 27.60 16.93
C ASP A 677 25.48 27.47 15.40
N VAL A 678 24.62 28.24 14.70
CA VAL A 678 24.55 28.23 13.23
C VAL A 678 25.84 28.69 12.54
N GLN A 679 26.74 29.36 13.26
CA GLN A 679 28.07 29.76 12.78
C GLN A 679 29.13 28.66 12.99
N GLY A 680 28.78 27.55 13.65
CA GLY A 680 29.66 26.42 13.93
C GLY A 680 30.55 26.58 15.16
N ASN A 681 30.25 27.50 16.08
CA ASN A 681 30.98 27.63 17.34
C ASN A 681 30.52 26.54 18.32
N VAL A 682 31.42 25.65 18.74
CA VAL A 682 31.14 24.57 19.70
C VAL A 682 31.51 25.00 21.11
N SER A 683 30.60 24.81 22.05
CA SER A 683 30.81 24.97 23.50
C SER A 683 30.38 23.74 24.28
N THR A 684 30.97 23.53 25.46
CA THR A 684 30.47 22.55 26.43
C THR A 684 29.24 23.11 27.13
N PHE A 685 28.07 22.50 26.89
CA PHE A 685 26.80 22.96 27.45
C PHE A 685 26.55 22.35 28.83
N ALA A 686 26.74 21.04 28.98
CA ALA A 686 26.55 20.35 30.25
C ALA A 686 27.53 19.17 30.43
N GLY A 687 27.89 18.89 31.68
CA GLY A 687 28.72 17.75 32.06
C GLY A 687 30.20 18.08 32.22
N THR A 688 30.83 17.46 33.22
CA THR A 688 32.23 17.71 33.58
C THR A 688 33.15 16.50 33.37
N LYS A 689 32.66 15.29 33.64
CA LYS A 689 33.37 13.99 33.57
C LYS A 689 32.37 12.83 33.72
N SER A 690 32.85 11.59 33.63
CA SER A 690 32.12 10.39 34.06
C SER A 690 31.66 10.53 35.52
N GLY A 691 30.36 10.32 35.76
CA GLY A 691 29.69 10.39 37.06
C GLY A 691 28.18 10.57 36.88
N LYS A 692 27.43 10.79 37.97
CA LYS A 692 25.95 10.93 37.91
C LYS A 692 25.37 12.08 38.75
N LYS A 693 26.20 13.07 39.03
CA LYS A 693 25.87 14.23 39.86
C LYS A 693 24.87 15.16 39.14
N ASP A 694 23.75 15.44 39.80
CA ASP A 694 22.77 16.46 39.44
C ASP A 694 23.21 17.87 39.91
N GLY A 695 22.57 18.91 39.37
CA GLY A 695 22.85 20.32 39.64
C GLY A 695 23.06 21.14 38.37
N GLN A 696 23.57 22.36 38.52
CA GLN A 696 23.88 23.27 37.40
C GLN A 696 24.73 22.58 36.31
N ALA A 697 24.41 22.81 35.03
CA ALA A 697 24.98 22.11 33.88
C ALA A 697 26.53 22.08 33.85
N ALA A 698 27.18 23.19 34.22
CA ALA A 698 28.64 23.31 34.32
C ALA A 698 29.27 22.53 35.49
N LEU A 699 28.47 21.97 36.40
CA LEU A 699 28.87 21.22 37.59
C LEU A 699 28.30 19.79 37.65
N ALA A 700 27.44 19.44 36.69
CA ALA A 700 26.83 18.12 36.55
C ALA A 700 27.82 17.08 36.00
N GLU A 701 27.48 15.81 36.16
CA GLU A 701 28.23 14.67 35.63
C GLU A 701 27.26 13.70 34.93
N PHE A 702 27.69 13.13 33.80
CA PHE A 702 27.00 12.09 33.03
C PHE A 702 27.93 10.90 32.85
N ASN A 703 27.45 9.73 32.45
CA ASN A 703 28.27 8.56 32.12
C ASN A 703 27.87 8.00 30.76
N SER A 704 28.61 8.45 29.74
CA SER A 704 28.41 8.09 28.33
C SER A 704 26.99 8.43 27.83
N PRO A 705 26.57 9.70 27.86
CA PRO A 705 25.27 10.10 27.33
C PRO A 705 25.18 9.68 25.87
N GLN A 706 24.11 8.95 25.53
CA GLN A 706 23.98 8.30 24.23
C GLN A 706 23.21 9.17 23.25
N ASP A 707 22.17 9.85 23.72
CA ASP A 707 21.27 10.69 22.92
C ASP A 707 20.75 11.90 23.72
N VAL A 708 20.27 12.91 23.01
CA VAL A 708 19.70 14.15 23.55
C VAL A 708 18.54 14.62 22.68
N VAL A 709 17.38 14.86 23.29
CA VAL A 709 16.15 15.34 22.62
C VAL A 709 15.59 16.57 23.32
N ILE A 710 14.74 17.34 22.63
CA ILE A 710 14.11 18.56 23.13
C ILE A 710 12.58 18.45 23.09
N ASN A 711 11.89 18.89 24.14
CA ASN A 711 10.42 18.91 24.18
C ASN A 711 9.83 20.24 23.67
N SER A 712 8.50 20.34 23.57
CA SER A 712 7.81 21.55 23.09
C SER A 712 8.09 22.80 23.93
N LYS A 713 8.51 22.62 25.19
CA LYS A 713 8.86 23.68 26.15
C LYS A 713 10.33 24.11 26.06
N GLY A 714 11.13 23.51 25.17
CA GLY A 714 12.55 23.82 25.02
C GLY A 714 13.45 23.21 26.10
N GLU A 715 12.95 22.24 26.87
CA GLU A 715 13.68 21.47 27.88
C GLU A 715 14.38 20.27 27.22
N LEU A 716 15.61 19.97 27.64
CA LEU A 716 16.39 18.86 27.07
C LEU A 716 16.29 17.61 27.93
N PHE A 717 16.18 16.45 27.30
CA PHE A 717 16.30 15.14 27.95
C PHE A 717 17.51 14.40 27.38
N VAL A 718 18.24 13.70 28.25
CA VAL A 718 19.50 13.01 27.95
C VAL A 718 19.42 11.56 28.41
N SER A 719 19.74 10.62 27.52
CA SER A 719 19.85 9.19 27.85
C SER A 719 21.24 8.91 28.42
N ASP A 720 21.31 8.86 29.75
CA ASP A 720 22.55 8.72 30.50
C ASP A 720 22.90 7.22 30.64
N ARG A 721 23.33 6.65 29.51
CA ARG A 721 23.32 5.22 29.21
C ARG A 721 24.04 4.36 30.24
N ASP A 722 25.30 4.67 30.56
CA ASP A 722 26.10 3.89 31.52
C ASP A 722 25.80 4.28 32.99
N ASN A 723 24.84 5.20 33.23
CA ASN A 723 24.24 5.47 34.54
C ASN A 723 22.86 4.82 34.72
N HIS A 724 22.22 4.34 33.65
CA HIS A 724 20.87 3.76 33.65
C HIS A 724 19.75 4.77 33.98
N GLN A 725 19.89 6.01 33.52
CA GLN A 725 18.99 7.12 33.85
C GLN A 725 18.59 7.96 32.63
N ILE A 726 17.42 8.58 32.70
CA ILE A 726 17.01 9.70 31.87
C ILE A 726 17.19 10.96 32.71
N ARG A 727 18.01 11.90 32.22
CA ARG A 727 18.32 13.17 32.89
C ARG A 727 17.60 14.30 32.15
N LYS A 728 17.02 15.24 32.87
CA LYS A 728 16.37 16.44 32.33
C LYS A 728 17.26 17.67 32.59
N ILE A 729 17.36 18.55 31.61
CA ILE A 729 17.95 19.89 31.73
C ILE A 729 16.86 20.92 31.48
N ASP A 730 16.57 21.76 32.47
CA ASP A 730 15.57 22.83 32.34
C ASP A 730 16.11 24.05 31.56
N ALA A 731 15.23 25.03 31.32
CA ALA A 731 15.57 26.27 30.62
C ALA A 731 16.60 27.16 31.36
N GLN A 732 16.85 26.90 32.65
CA GLN A 732 17.84 27.58 33.49
C GLN A 732 19.18 26.81 33.55
N GLY A 733 19.27 25.63 32.95
CA GLY A 733 20.46 24.79 32.95
C GLY A 733 20.63 23.90 34.19
N ASN A 734 19.58 23.66 34.98
CA ASN A 734 19.65 22.65 36.05
C ASN A 734 19.50 21.24 35.47
N VAL A 735 20.50 20.38 35.66
CA VAL A 735 20.45 18.96 35.35
C VAL A 735 19.85 18.22 36.55
N THR A 736 18.83 17.39 36.29
CA THR A 736 18.12 16.58 37.29
C THR A 736 17.89 15.17 36.77
N THR A 737 17.83 14.18 37.66
CA THR A 737 17.34 12.84 37.34
C THR A 737 15.83 12.87 37.13
N PHE A 738 15.38 12.60 35.91
CA PHE A 738 13.94 12.56 35.57
C PHE A 738 13.35 11.16 35.80
N ALA A 739 14.07 10.11 35.38
CA ALA A 739 13.69 8.72 35.64
C ALA A 739 14.92 7.80 35.68
N GLY A 740 14.80 6.67 36.38
CA GLY A 740 15.83 5.63 36.45
C GLY A 740 16.67 5.68 37.72
N THR A 741 17.02 4.50 38.23
CA THR A 741 17.69 4.32 39.53
C THR A 741 18.95 3.45 39.42
N THR A 742 18.82 2.27 38.81
CA THR A 742 19.88 1.30 38.53
C THR A 742 19.58 0.55 37.22
N SER A 743 20.53 -0.27 36.75
CA SER A 743 20.24 -1.35 35.79
C SER A 743 19.04 -2.18 36.26
N GLY A 744 18.17 -2.52 35.31
CA GLY A 744 16.93 -3.25 35.51
C GLY A 744 15.92 -2.90 34.42
N TYR A 745 14.66 -3.27 34.61
CA TYR A 745 13.59 -3.06 33.62
C TYR A 745 12.25 -2.70 34.25
N LYS A 746 12.24 -2.35 35.53
CA LYS A 746 11.04 -2.13 36.34
C LYS A 746 10.28 -0.86 35.89
N ASP A 747 9.01 -1.03 35.53
CA ASP A 747 8.05 0.06 35.29
C ASP A 747 7.56 0.72 36.59
N GLY A 748 6.98 1.91 36.49
CA GLY A 748 6.45 2.71 37.61
C GLY A 748 6.92 4.17 37.59
N PRO A 749 6.70 4.94 38.68
CA PRO A 749 7.17 6.31 38.81
C PRO A 749 8.70 6.42 38.60
N GLY A 750 9.17 7.50 37.98
CA GLY A 750 10.56 7.63 37.52
C GLY A 750 11.63 7.44 38.59
N ASN A 751 11.34 7.82 39.84
CA ASN A 751 12.22 7.62 41.00
C ASN A 751 12.27 6.16 41.54
N ALA A 752 11.43 5.27 41.00
CA ALA A 752 11.33 3.86 41.38
C ALA A 752 11.48 2.89 40.18
N ALA A 753 11.56 3.44 38.97
CA ALA A 753 11.77 2.73 37.71
C ALA A 753 13.25 2.39 37.47
N GLN A 754 13.50 1.45 36.57
CA GLN A 754 14.84 0.99 36.18
C GLN A 754 14.94 0.81 34.66
N PHE A 755 16.07 1.24 34.10
CA PHE A 755 16.41 1.07 32.68
C PHE A 755 17.66 0.20 32.55
N ASP A 756 17.80 -0.54 31.45
CA ASP A 756 19.04 -1.23 31.13
C ASP A 756 19.67 -0.67 29.86
N ARG A 757 20.52 0.35 30.09
CA ARG A 757 21.31 1.04 29.06
C ARG A 757 20.38 1.78 28.07
N PRO A 758 19.69 2.84 28.52
CA PRO A 758 18.81 3.62 27.65
C PRO A 758 19.63 4.22 26.49
N MET A 759 19.13 4.02 25.27
CA MET A 759 19.85 4.32 24.03
C MET A 759 19.39 5.63 23.41
N TYR A 760 18.37 5.57 22.55
CA TYR A 760 17.83 6.71 21.81
C TYR A 760 16.46 7.09 22.33
N MET A 761 16.05 8.31 22.01
CA MET A 761 14.78 8.87 22.46
C MET A 761 14.00 9.52 21.32
N ALA A 762 12.69 9.65 21.51
CA ALA A 762 11.82 10.51 20.71
C ALA A 762 10.80 11.19 21.62
N VAL A 763 10.44 12.44 21.31
CA VAL A 763 9.38 13.16 22.04
C VAL A 763 8.09 13.09 21.23
N GLY A 764 6.99 12.67 21.87
CA GLY A 764 5.66 12.70 21.28
C GLY A 764 5.01 14.08 21.38
N ALA A 765 3.89 14.28 20.66
CA ALA A 765 3.19 15.56 20.61
C ALA A 765 2.60 16.02 21.97
N GLY A 766 2.46 15.13 22.96
CA GLY A 766 2.03 15.43 24.33
C GLY A 766 3.19 15.61 25.33
N ASP A 767 4.42 15.85 24.84
CA ASP A 767 5.68 15.82 25.61
C ASP A 767 5.96 14.47 26.33
N GLU A 768 5.36 13.36 25.88
CA GLU A 768 5.80 12.04 26.34
C GLU A 768 7.18 11.69 25.74
N LEU A 769 7.97 10.89 26.47
CA LEU A 769 9.26 10.41 25.98
C LEU A 769 9.18 8.92 25.66
N TYR A 770 9.62 8.56 24.46
CA TYR A 770 9.89 7.19 24.08
C TYR A 770 11.39 6.93 24.20
N VAL A 771 11.79 5.80 24.79
CA VAL A 771 13.19 5.44 25.08
C VAL A 771 13.46 4.01 24.65
N SER A 772 14.46 3.78 23.80
CA SER A 772 14.89 2.43 23.40
C SER A 772 15.95 1.86 24.37
N GLU A 773 15.97 0.54 24.56
CA GLU A 773 16.88 -0.13 25.49
C GLU A 773 17.71 -1.24 24.83
N GLU A 774 19.04 -1.17 25.01
CA GLU A 774 20.05 -2.05 24.36
C GLU A 774 19.83 -3.54 24.70
N ASN A 775 19.81 -3.85 26.00
CA ASN A 775 19.85 -5.24 26.51
C ASN A 775 18.49 -5.91 26.65
N THR A 776 17.44 -5.14 26.94
CA THR A 776 16.07 -5.66 27.16
C THR A 776 15.29 -5.84 25.86
N HIS A 777 15.73 -5.16 24.78
CA HIS A 777 15.11 -5.14 23.45
C HIS A 777 13.65 -4.64 23.48
N VAL A 778 13.42 -3.52 24.15
CA VAL A 778 12.09 -2.88 24.28
C VAL A 778 12.16 -1.39 24.00
N VAL A 779 10.99 -0.79 23.78
CA VAL A 779 10.78 0.67 23.85
C VAL A 779 9.91 0.97 25.09
N ARG A 780 10.33 1.95 25.88
CA ARG A 780 9.61 2.46 27.06
C ARG A 780 8.90 3.76 26.68
N LYS A 781 7.71 4.00 27.23
CA LYS A 781 7.02 5.29 27.20
C LYS A 781 7.01 5.89 28.61
N LEU A 782 7.47 7.13 28.73
CA LEU A 782 7.41 7.93 29.94
C LEU A 782 6.37 9.05 29.74
N THR A 783 5.51 9.27 30.73
CA THR A 783 4.67 10.48 30.76
C THR A 783 5.53 11.74 30.96
N SER A 784 4.95 12.91 30.66
CA SER A 784 5.55 14.21 31.03
C SER A 784 5.75 14.40 32.54
N THR A 785 5.07 13.59 33.37
CA THR A 785 5.26 13.48 34.83
C THR A 785 6.28 12.41 35.25
N GLY A 786 6.94 11.73 34.30
CA GLY A 786 8.01 10.76 34.56
C GLY A 786 7.55 9.35 34.96
N VAL A 787 6.29 8.98 34.73
CA VAL A 787 5.80 7.61 34.96
C VAL A 787 6.21 6.74 33.78
N VAL A 788 7.02 5.70 34.05
CA VAL A 788 7.60 4.79 33.06
C VAL A 788 6.72 3.57 32.85
N SER A 789 6.49 3.24 31.57
CA SER A 789 5.75 2.07 31.10
C SER A 789 6.48 1.38 29.94
N THR A 790 6.34 0.07 29.79
CA THR A 790 6.79 -0.65 28.58
C THR A 790 5.79 -0.45 27.45
N HIS A 791 6.24 0.03 26.28
CA HIS A 791 5.38 0.37 25.14
C HIS A 791 5.31 -0.73 24.07
N THR A 792 6.46 -1.31 23.70
CA THR A 792 6.55 -2.46 22.78
C THR A 792 7.85 -3.22 23.02
N GLY A 793 7.91 -4.46 22.52
CA GLY A 793 9.01 -5.39 22.74
C GLY A 793 8.73 -6.33 23.91
N ALA A 794 9.06 -7.61 23.74
CA ALA A 794 8.97 -8.60 24.80
C ALA A 794 10.38 -8.99 25.29
N ARG A 795 10.60 -8.93 26.61
CA ARG A 795 11.92 -9.10 27.23
C ARG A 795 12.62 -10.37 26.74
N TYR A 796 13.86 -10.24 26.26
CA TYR A 796 14.69 -11.32 25.68
C TYR A 796 14.10 -12.06 24.46
N SER A 797 12.99 -11.59 23.90
CA SER A 797 12.29 -12.27 22.78
C SER A 797 12.87 -11.86 21.43
N ARG A 798 13.90 -12.58 21.00
CA ARG A 798 14.53 -12.35 19.68
C ARG A 798 13.58 -12.64 18.51
N GLY A 799 13.84 -11.95 17.40
CA GLY A 799 13.14 -12.02 16.12
C GLY A 799 12.49 -10.67 15.76
N ALA A 800 11.96 -10.58 14.54
CA ALA A 800 11.01 -9.55 14.14
C ALA A 800 9.61 -10.18 14.01
N THR A 801 8.58 -9.53 14.54
CA THR A 801 7.17 -9.95 14.33
C THR A 801 6.30 -8.74 14.02
N ASN A 802 5.49 -8.86 12.96
CA ASN A 802 4.37 -7.94 12.73
C ASN A 802 3.20 -8.43 13.58
N SER A 803 2.70 -7.59 14.49
CA SER A 803 1.66 -7.96 15.45
C SER A 803 1.09 -6.72 16.13
N THR A 804 0.20 -6.90 17.11
CA THR A 804 -0.16 -5.82 18.04
C THR A 804 1.07 -5.41 18.87
N LEU A 805 1.14 -4.15 19.32
CA LEU A 805 2.33 -3.60 20.01
C LEU A 805 2.88 -4.51 21.13
N PHE A 806 1.99 -5.14 21.89
CA PHE A 806 2.36 -5.96 23.05
C PHE A 806 3.05 -7.29 22.68
N PHE A 807 2.82 -7.82 21.47
CA PHE A 807 3.45 -9.04 20.97
C PHE A 807 4.51 -8.77 19.88
N GLY A 808 4.80 -7.49 19.63
CA GLY A 808 5.90 -7.05 18.78
C GLY A 808 7.25 -7.49 19.30
N ARG A 809 8.06 -8.10 18.44
CA ARG A 809 9.47 -8.39 18.68
C ARG A 809 10.36 -7.47 17.86
N VAL A 810 11.42 -7.01 18.50
CA VAL A 810 12.54 -6.22 17.96
C VAL A 810 13.83 -6.74 18.60
N ILE A 811 14.98 -6.50 17.98
CA ILE A 811 16.31 -6.78 18.54
C ILE A 811 17.14 -5.51 18.42
N ASP A 812 17.76 -5.07 19.53
CA ASP A 812 18.61 -3.87 19.54
C ASP A 812 17.88 -2.64 18.92
N PRO A 813 16.75 -2.21 19.52
CA PRO A 813 16.06 -1.00 19.08
C PRO A 813 16.97 0.21 19.29
N ARG A 814 17.19 1.00 18.24
CA ARG A 814 18.06 2.19 18.27
C ARG A 814 17.24 3.46 18.07
N GLY A 815 17.57 4.27 17.07
CA GLY A 815 16.97 5.57 16.81
C GLY A 815 15.48 5.50 16.54
N MET A 816 14.79 6.56 16.93
CA MET A 816 13.35 6.71 16.82
C MET A 816 13.03 8.12 16.32
N ALA A 817 11.95 8.25 15.55
CA ALA A 817 11.44 9.54 15.10
C ALA A 817 9.93 9.43 14.89
N PHE A 818 9.19 10.51 15.16
CA PHE A 818 7.78 10.59 14.78
C PHE A 818 7.64 10.97 13.31
N ALA A 819 6.82 10.21 12.60
CA ALA A 819 6.37 10.56 11.25
C ALA A 819 5.31 11.68 11.32
N PRO A 820 5.07 12.42 10.21
CA PRO A 820 4.08 13.51 10.19
C PRO A 820 2.64 13.08 10.52
N ASP A 821 2.33 11.79 10.41
CA ASP A 821 1.04 11.18 10.76
C ASP A 821 0.91 10.77 12.25
N GLY A 822 1.94 11.06 13.06
CA GLY A 822 2.00 10.68 14.47
C GLY A 822 2.44 9.24 14.73
N ALA A 823 2.75 8.43 13.72
CA ALA A 823 3.30 7.09 13.91
C ALA A 823 4.76 7.16 14.40
N LEU A 824 5.12 6.27 15.32
CA LEU A 824 6.50 6.16 15.82
C LEU A 824 7.31 5.26 14.89
N MET A 825 8.34 5.82 14.27
CA MET A 825 9.32 5.08 13.48
C MET A 825 10.46 4.62 14.39
N LEU A 826 10.94 3.39 14.16
CA LEU A 826 12.00 2.76 14.97
C LEU A 826 12.99 2.01 14.08
N ALA A 827 14.28 2.22 14.31
CA ALA A 827 15.34 1.38 13.79
C ALA A 827 15.47 0.11 14.66
N ASP A 828 15.13 -1.04 14.08
CA ASP A 828 15.20 -2.37 14.70
C ASP A 828 16.51 -3.03 14.22
N ALA A 829 17.61 -2.56 14.81
CA ALA A 829 18.95 -2.64 14.22
C ALA A 829 19.51 -4.06 14.19
N GLY A 830 19.15 -4.90 15.16
CA GLY A 830 19.51 -6.31 15.21
C GLY A 830 18.65 -7.22 14.33
N ASN A 831 17.59 -6.69 13.71
CA ASN A 831 16.80 -7.36 12.68
C ASN A 831 16.99 -6.75 11.28
N HIS A 832 17.85 -5.73 11.10
CA HIS A 832 18.05 -5.03 9.82
C HIS A 832 16.81 -4.30 9.27
N LEU A 833 15.86 -3.92 10.12
CA LEU A 833 14.56 -3.35 9.73
C LEU A 833 14.37 -1.90 10.17
N ILE A 834 13.55 -1.18 9.41
CA ILE A 834 12.78 -0.03 9.90
C ILE A 834 11.38 -0.53 10.26
N ARG A 835 10.89 -0.17 11.44
CA ARG A 835 9.54 -0.48 11.94
C ARG A 835 8.68 0.79 11.95
N ARG A 836 7.39 0.65 11.68
CA ARG A 836 6.36 1.67 11.95
C ARG A 836 5.43 1.15 13.05
N LEU A 837 5.25 1.94 14.09
CA LEU A 837 4.44 1.64 15.27
C LEU A 837 3.26 2.62 15.29
N THR A 838 2.04 2.09 15.41
CA THR A 838 0.81 2.88 15.63
C THR A 838 0.42 2.84 17.11
N SER A 839 -0.81 3.24 17.46
CA SER A 839 -1.37 3.05 18.80
C SER A 839 -1.70 1.58 19.13
N THR A 840 -1.77 0.69 18.13
CA THR A 840 -2.25 -0.70 18.29
C THR A 840 -1.30 -1.76 17.76
N GLU A 841 -0.47 -1.46 16.76
CA GLU A 841 0.34 -2.44 16.04
C GLU A 841 1.76 -1.96 15.73
N ILE A 842 2.64 -2.93 15.44
CA ILE A 842 3.99 -2.73 14.91
C ILE A 842 4.17 -3.55 13.63
N ARG A 843 4.58 -2.89 12.55
CA ARG A 843 4.84 -3.51 11.24
C ARG A 843 6.27 -3.21 10.77
N THR A 844 6.81 -4.11 9.94
CA THR A 844 7.94 -3.77 9.07
C THR A 844 7.50 -2.63 8.15
N TYR A 845 8.35 -1.60 8.04
CA TYR A 845 8.15 -0.47 7.13
C TYR A 845 9.16 -0.54 5.98
N ALA A 846 10.43 -0.83 6.26
CA ALA A 846 11.46 -1.03 5.26
C ALA A 846 12.43 -2.14 5.68
N GLY A 847 13.04 -2.80 4.70
CA GLY A 847 14.12 -3.77 4.91
C GLY A 847 13.67 -5.23 4.92
N ARG A 848 14.64 -6.13 5.08
CA ARG A 848 14.43 -7.57 5.35
C ARG A 848 15.29 -7.98 6.54
N THR A 849 15.02 -9.13 7.14
CA THR A 849 15.85 -9.74 8.19
C THR A 849 17.13 -10.38 7.63
N THR A 850 17.76 -9.69 6.69
CA THR A 850 18.96 -10.08 5.96
C THR A 850 19.81 -8.83 5.87
N ALA A 851 21.06 -8.93 6.34
CA ALA A 851 22.04 -7.86 6.27
C ALA A 851 22.45 -7.56 4.81
N GLY A 852 23.08 -6.42 4.54
CA GLY A 852 23.47 -5.98 3.20
C GLY A 852 23.09 -4.54 2.86
N ASP A 853 23.58 -4.04 1.72
CA ASP A 853 23.63 -2.62 1.39
C ASP A 853 22.68 -2.16 0.25
N ASP A 854 21.72 -2.99 -0.14
CA ASP A 854 20.90 -2.76 -1.34
C ASP A 854 19.89 -1.61 -1.23
N ASP A 855 19.99 -0.65 -2.16
CA ASP A 855 18.89 0.26 -2.51
C ASP A 855 17.73 -0.54 -3.16
N GLY A 856 16.47 -0.23 -2.83
CA GLY A 856 15.29 -1.01 -3.24
C GLY A 856 13.96 -0.53 -2.64
N LYS A 857 12.84 -1.23 -2.88
CA LYS A 857 11.52 -0.86 -2.31
C LYS A 857 11.31 -1.38 -0.88
N ARG A 858 10.53 -0.62 -0.10
CA ARG A 858 10.21 -0.80 1.34
C ARG A 858 9.96 -2.26 1.70
N MET A 859 8.95 -2.86 1.08
CA MET A 859 8.71 -4.30 1.06
C MET A 859 8.16 -4.69 -0.31
N CYS A 860 8.49 -5.91 -0.74
CA CYS A 860 7.96 -6.49 -1.97
C CYS A 860 7.17 -7.73 -1.56
N ALA A 861 5.84 -7.69 -1.67
CA ALA A 861 4.99 -8.84 -1.37
C ALA A 861 5.26 -9.96 -2.37
N ARG A 862 5.46 -11.20 -1.88
CA ARG A 862 5.76 -12.35 -2.72
C ARG A 862 4.45 -12.91 -3.28
N MET A 863 4.29 -12.83 -4.60
CA MET A 863 3.38 -13.69 -5.36
C MET A 863 4.23 -14.78 -6.04
N TYR A 864 3.67 -15.96 -6.23
CA TYR A 864 4.28 -17.08 -6.94
C TYR A 864 3.50 -17.44 -8.22
N SER A 865 2.16 -17.34 -8.18
CA SER A 865 1.27 -17.61 -9.31
C SER A 865 -0.05 -16.81 -9.16
N PRO A 866 0.00 -15.46 -9.30
CA PRO A 866 -1.18 -14.61 -9.21
C PRO A 866 -2.03 -14.83 -10.46
N ARG A 867 -3.00 -15.75 -10.36
CA ARG A 867 -3.73 -16.28 -11.53
C ARG A 867 -5.02 -15.53 -11.82
N ARG A 868 -5.62 -14.93 -10.78
CA ARG A 868 -6.81 -14.09 -10.91
C ARG A 868 -6.80 -12.94 -9.90
N VAL A 869 -7.41 -11.83 -10.30
CA VAL A 869 -7.73 -10.68 -9.46
C VAL A 869 -9.22 -10.33 -9.55
N ARG A 870 -9.76 -9.82 -8.45
CA ARG A 870 -11.17 -9.40 -8.33
C ARG A 870 -11.24 -8.16 -7.43
N LEU A 871 -12.23 -7.31 -7.66
CA LEU A 871 -12.59 -6.22 -6.75
C LEU A 871 -13.86 -6.61 -5.99
N ASP A 872 -13.90 -6.31 -4.71
CA ASP A 872 -15.14 -6.42 -3.92
C ASP A 872 -16.09 -5.24 -4.21
N PRO A 873 -17.33 -5.23 -3.69
CA PRO A 873 -18.27 -4.12 -3.88
C PRO A 873 -17.82 -2.76 -3.32
N THR A 874 -16.72 -2.69 -2.55
CA THR A 874 -16.11 -1.45 -2.03
C THR A 874 -14.97 -0.93 -2.91
N GLY A 875 -14.52 -1.72 -3.90
CA GLY A 875 -13.31 -1.45 -4.67
C GLY A 875 -12.02 -1.94 -4.02
N THR A 876 -12.09 -2.79 -2.99
CA THR A 876 -10.89 -3.43 -2.41
C THR A 876 -10.41 -4.54 -3.35
N LEU A 877 -9.12 -4.54 -3.68
CA LEU A 877 -8.50 -5.51 -4.59
C LEU A 877 -8.14 -6.82 -3.87
N TYR A 878 -8.55 -7.94 -4.46
CA TYR A 878 -8.21 -9.29 -4.04
C TYR A 878 -7.39 -10.01 -5.12
N VAL A 879 -6.39 -10.76 -4.69
CA VAL A 879 -5.46 -11.54 -5.52
C VAL A 879 -5.54 -13.00 -5.07
N LEU A 880 -5.67 -13.91 -6.04
CA LEU A 880 -5.67 -15.36 -5.79
C LEU A 880 -4.33 -15.92 -6.26
N ASP A 881 -3.55 -16.45 -5.32
CA ASP A 881 -2.31 -17.16 -5.65
C ASP A 881 -2.53 -18.67 -5.54
N VAL A 882 -2.54 -19.34 -6.69
CA VAL A 882 -2.89 -20.76 -6.76
C VAL A 882 -1.80 -21.69 -6.22
N ARG A 883 -0.54 -21.22 -6.16
CA ARG A 883 0.60 -22.03 -5.67
C ARG A 883 0.83 -21.83 -4.17
N GLU A 884 0.52 -20.66 -3.65
CA GLU A 884 0.54 -20.39 -2.22
C GLU A 884 -0.79 -20.79 -1.54
N HIS A 885 -1.77 -21.33 -2.28
CA HIS A 885 -3.06 -21.82 -1.77
C HIS A 885 -3.86 -20.79 -0.94
N VAL A 886 -3.73 -19.50 -1.26
CA VAL A 886 -4.29 -18.38 -0.48
C VAL A 886 -5.02 -17.35 -1.33
N ILE A 887 -5.94 -16.66 -0.66
CA ILE A 887 -6.59 -15.45 -1.14
C ILE A 887 -6.04 -14.29 -0.31
N ALA A 888 -5.49 -13.28 -0.97
CA ALA A 888 -4.97 -12.07 -0.34
C ALA A 888 -5.78 -10.85 -0.76
N LYS A 889 -5.91 -9.86 0.14
CA LYS A 889 -6.35 -8.50 -0.21
C LYS A 889 -5.17 -7.55 -0.27
N VAL A 890 -5.27 -6.54 -1.12
CA VAL A 890 -4.31 -5.44 -1.27
C VAL A 890 -4.95 -4.17 -0.70
N ASP A 891 -4.24 -3.45 0.16
CA ASP A 891 -4.71 -2.15 0.67
C ASP A 891 -4.37 -0.98 -0.28
N GLN A 892 -4.89 0.21 0.03
CA GLN A 892 -4.72 1.44 -0.75
C GLN A 892 -3.24 1.89 -0.92
N ASN A 893 -2.31 1.33 -0.15
CA ASN A 893 -0.88 1.61 -0.22
C ASN A 893 -0.09 0.47 -0.91
N GLY A 894 -0.78 -0.55 -1.43
CA GLY A 894 -0.18 -1.71 -2.09
C GLY A 894 0.27 -2.83 -1.14
N TYR A 895 -0.04 -2.78 0.16
CA TYR A 895 0.33 -3.87 1.07
C TYR A 895 -0.64 -5.05 0.92
N MET A 896 -0.10 -6.26 0.75
CA MET A 896 -0.90 -7.49 0.75
C MET A 896 -1.09 -8.07 2.15
N SER A 897 -2.26 -8.65 2.40
CA SER A 897 -2.55 -9.48 3.58
C SER A 897 -3.44 -10.67 3.19
N VAL A 898 -3.10 -11.88 3.65
CA VAL A 898 -3.94 -13.07 3.45
C VAL A 898 -5.25 -12.88 4.19
N VAL A 899 -6.37 -13.16 3.51
CA VAL A 899 -7.72 -13.14 4.09
C VAL A 899 -8.25 -14.55 4.35
N ALA A 900 -7.85 -15.52 3.54
CA ALA A 900 -8.25 -16.92 3.67
C ALA A 900 -7.23 -17.86 3.03
N GLY A 901 -7.17 -19.10 3.54
CA GLY A 901 -6.19 -20.12 3.15
C GLY A 901 -5.04 -20.19 4.16
N SER A 902 -4.60 -21.41 4.48
CA SER A 902 -3.53 -21.66 5.45
C SER A 902 -2.15 -21.87 4.82
N GLY A 903 -1.99 -21.64 3.50
CA GLY A 903 -0.76 -21.96 2.76
C GLY A 903 -0.61 -23.43 2.34
N GLU A 904 -1.57 -24.30 2.66
CA GLU A 904 -1.45 -25.76 2.52
C GLU A 904 -2.58 -26.36 1.67
N SER A 905 -2.22 -27.17 0.67
CA SER A 905 -3.15 -27.91 -0.20
C SER A 905 -4.12 -28.79 0.59
N GLY A 906 -5.42 -28.69 0.27
CA GLY A 906 -6.49 -29.54 0.81
C GLY A 906 -7.84 -28.83 0.81
N GLY A 907 -8.92 -29.52 1.23
CA GLY A 907 -10.28 -28.96 1.26
C GLY A 907 -10.89 -28.81 2.65
N ARG A 908 -10.10 -28.40 3.65
CA ARG A 908 -10.52 -28.31 5.05
C ARG A 908 -11.32 -27.03 5.31
N ASP A 909 -12.50 -27.17 5.89
CA ASP A 909 -13.31 -26.06 6.44
C ASP A 909 -12.85 -25.64 7.85
N GLY A 910 -13.07 -24.39 8.22
CA GLY A 910 -12.60 -23.81 9.49
C GLY A 910 -12.53 -22.27 9.45
N ASP A 911 -11.90 -21.66 10.44
CA ASP A 911 -11.63 -20.21 10.44
C ASP A 911 -10.72 -19.85 9.25
N ALA A 912 -10.88 -18.67 8.65
CA ALA A 912 -10.38 -18.38 7.30
C ALA A 912 -8.88 -18.66 7.08
N LEU A 913 -8.01 -18.33 8.03
CA LEU A 913 -6.56 -18.57 7.95
C LEU A 913 -6.13 -20.01 8.33
N SER A 914 -7.08 -20.84 8.75
CA SER A 914 -6.89 -22.27 9.10
C SER A 914 -7.52 -23.22 8.07
N ALA A 915 -8.40 -22.70 7.22
CA ALA A 915 -9.01 -23.42 6.11
C ALA A 915 -7.97 -23.70 5.02
N GLN A 916 -8.13 -24.84 4.33
CA GLN A 916 -7.25 -25.26 3.24
C GLN A 916 -7.99 -25.12 1.90
N PHE A 917 -7.25 -24.76 0.85
CA PHE A 917 -7.71 -24.70 -0.54
C PHE A 917 -6.73 -25.46 -1.47
N ASP A 918 -7.16 -25.84 -2.66
CA ASP A 918 -6.33 -26.52 -3.66
C ASP A 918 -6.55 -25.89 -5.04
N GLU A 919 -5.63 -25.00 -5.43
CA GLU A 919 -5.81 -24.03 -6.52
C GLU A 919 -7.14 -23.21 -6.39
N PRO A 920 -7.23 -22.25 -5.44
CA PRO A 920 -8.35 -21.29 -5.42
C PRO A 920 -8.26 -20.36 -6.65
N VAL A 921 -9.23 -20.42 -7.56
CA VAL A 921 -9.15 -19.78 -8.90
C VAL A 921 -10.12 -18.64 -9.18
N ASP A 922 -11.21 -18.45 -8.42
CA ASP A 922 -12.09 -17.26 -8.56
C ASP A 922 -12.79 -16.91 -7.24
N VAL A 923 -13.20 -15.64 -7.08
CA VAL A 923 -14.06 -15.18 -5.98
C VAL A 923 -15.15 -14.21 -6.45
N VAL A 924 -16.31 -14.29 -5.80
CA VAL A 924 -17.41 -13.30 -5.91
C VAL A 924 -18.09 -13.10 -4.55
N TRP A 925 -18.87 -12.04 -4.38
CA TRP A 925 -19.55 -11.70 -3.11
C TRP A 925 -21.07 -11.66 -3.27
N ASP A 926 -21.81 -12.15 -2.27
CA ASP A 926 -23.27 -11.91 -2.18
C ASP A 926 -23.60 -10.51 -1.62
N SER A 927 -24.86 -10.10 -1.72
CA SER A 927 -25.38 -8.83 -1.20
C SER A 927 -25.21 -8.62 0.32
N LYS A 928 -24.80 -9.67 1.04
CA LYS A 928 -24.54 -9.68 2.48
C LYS A 928 -23.05 -9.66 2.82
N GLY A 929 -22.18 -9.58 1.81
CA GLY A 929 -20.73 -9.51 1.97
C GLY A 929 -20.02 -10.86 2.16
N ASN A 930 -20.72 -12.00 2.01
CA ASN A 930 -20.05 -13.30 2.06
C ASN A 930 -19.30 -13.56 0.75
N MET A 931 -18.09 -14.10 0.83
CA MET A 931 -17.26 -14.43 -0.33
C MET A 931 -17.42 -15.90 -0.72
N PHE A 932 -17.77 -16.16 -1.98
CA PHE A 932 -17.79 -17.49 -2.58
C PHE A 932 -16.51 -17.70 -3.39
N ILE A 933 -15.95 -18.91 -3.30
CA ILE A 933 -14.60 -19.25 -3.77
C ILE A 933 -14.69 -20.50 -4.65
N ALA A 934 -14.11 -20.46 -5.86
CA ALA A 934 -13.90 -21.64 -6.69
C ALA A 934 -12.58 -22.31 -6.27
N ASP A 935 -12.69 -23.53 -5.73
CA ASP A 935 -11.61 -24.28 -5.11
C ASP A 935 -11.30 -25.50 -6.00
N LEU A 936 -10.50 -25.26 -7.04
CA LEU A 936 -10.52 -25.99 -8.31
C LEU A 936 -10.22 -27.48 -8.12
N SER A 937 -9.04 -27.80 -7.60
CA SER A 937 -8.53 -29.18 -7.48
C SER A 937 -9.20 -29.96 -6.34
N ASN A 938 -10.09 -29.31 -5.59
CA ASN A 938 -10.97 -29.95 -4.61
C ASN A 938 -12.38 -30.24 -5.15
N GLU A 939 -12.75 -29.75 -6.34
CA GLU A 939 -14.10 -29.87 -6.93
C GLU A 939 -15.21 -29.20 -6.09
N LEU A 940 -14.87 -28.10 -5.40
CA LEU A 940 -15.75 -27.42 -4.45
C LEU A 940 -16.02 -25.96 -4.85
N VAL A 941 -17.21 -25.49 -4.48
CA VAL A 941 -17.48 -24.08 -4.21
C VAL A 941 -17.50 -23.90 -2.70
N ARG A 942 -16.61 -23.06 -2.18
CA ARG A 942 -16.50 -22.74 -0.75
C ARG A 942 -17.18 -21.39 -0.48
N LYS A 943 -17.62 -21.16 0.76
CA LYS A 943 -18.15 -19.88 1.25
C LYS A 943 -17.38 -19.46 2.50
N LEU A 944 -16.74 -18.29 2.42
CA LEU A 944 -16.27 -17.51 3.57
C LEU A 944 -17.41 -16.60 4.02
N ASP A 945 -17.88 -16.77 5.26
CA ASP A 945 -18.91 -15.92 5.86
C ASP A 945 -18.34 -14.63 6.47
N THR A 946 -19.25 -13.70 6.81
CA THR A 946 -18.90 -12.42 7.46
C THR A 946 -18.36 -12.55 8.88
N ASN A 947 -18.40 -13.74 9.49
CA ASN A 947 -17.80 -14.03 10.79
C ASN A 947 -16.34 -14.51 10.65
N GLY A 948 -15.83 -14.68 9.42
CA GLY A 948 -14.47 -15.15 9.14
C GLY A 948 -14.35 -16.67 9.04
N LYS A 949 -15.44 -17.40 8.79
CA LYS A 949 -15.44 -18.87 8.70
C LYS A 949 -15.62 -19.36 7.26
N VAL A 950 -14.73 -20.24 6.82
CA VAL A 950 -14.82 -20.96 5.53
C VAL A 950 -15.58 -22.27 5.72
N SER A 951 -16.52 -22.51 4.81
CA SER A 951 -17.37 -23.69 4.74
C SER A 951 -17.52 -24.21 3.31
N THR A 952 -17.77 -25.49 3.13
CA THR A 952 -18.11 -26.08 1.83
C THR A 952 -19.56 -25.74 1.49
N PHE A 953 -19.77 -24.87 0.49
CA PHE A 953 -21.11 -24.43 0.09
C PHE A 953 -21.75 -25.44 -0.87
N ALA A 954 -21.01 -25.89 -1.89
CA ALA A 954 -21.49 -26.90 -2.82
C ALA A 954 -20.34 -27.75 -3.41
N GLY A 955 -20.68 -28.96 -3.87
CA GLY A 955 -19.75 -29.89 -4.51
C GLY A 955 -19.31 -31.03 -3.60
N SER A 956 -18.93 -32.15 -4.22
CA SER A 956 -18.42 -33.35 -3.55
C SER A 956 -16.89 -33.36 -3.62
N TYR A 957 -16.22 -33.23 -2.46
CA TYR A 957 -14.76 -33.14 -2.36
C TYR A 957 -14.03 -34.20 -3.19
N ARG A 958 -13.26 -33.74 -4.19
CA ARG A 958 -12.47 -34.53 -5.15
C ARG A 958 -13.28 -35.64 -5.85
N SER A 959 -14.57 -35.40 -6.10
CA SER A 959 -15.48 -36.36 -6.72
C SER A 959 -16.09 -35.82 -8.02
N LEU A 960 -15.26 -35.88 -9.07
CA LEU A 960 -15.56 -35.47 -10.44
C LEU A 960 -16.94 -35.96 -10.91
N GLY A 961 -17.77 -35.06 -11.42
CA GLY A 961 -19.09 -35.39 -11.97
C GLY A 961 -19.97 -34.18 -12.24
N LYS A 962 -21.18 -34.40 -12.77
CA LYS A 962 -22.13 -33.35 -13.21
C LYS A 962 -23.49 -33.45 -12.53
N ARG A 963 -23.51 -33.90 -11.28
CA ARG A 963 -24.75 -34.20 -10.55
C ARG A 963 -25.33 -32.90 -10.01
N ASP A 964 -26.57 -32.61 -10.37
CA ASP A 964 -27.39 -31.57 -9.74
C ASP A 964 -27.93 -32.06 -8.39
N GLY A 965 -28.11 -31.16 -7.43
CA GLY A 965 -28.46 -31.49 -6.04
C GLY A 965 -28.06 -30.41 -5.05
N VAL A 966 -28.42 -30.59 -3.77
CA VAL A 966 -28.18 -29.59 -2.71
C VAL A 966 -26.81 -29.77 -2.06
N GLY A 967 -26.05 -28.69 -1.97
CA GLY A 967 -24.78 -28.59 -1.27
C GLY A 967 -23.77 -29.65 -1.72
N THR A 968 -23.30 -30.45 -0.78
CA THR A 968 -22.31 -31.52 -1.04
C THR A 968 -22.86 -32.70 -1.84
N SER A 969 -24.18 -32.79 -2.06
CA SER A 969 -24.77 -33.82 -2.94
C SER A 969 -24.58 -33.51 -4.43
N ALA A 970 -24.21 -32.27 -4.77
CA ALA A 970 -23.83 -31.89 -6.13
C ALA A 970 -22.40 -32.33 -6.46
N GLN A 971 -22.08 -32.46 -7.75
CA GLN A 971 -20.73 -32.73 -8.25
C GLN A 971 -20.36 -31.72 -9.34
N PHE A 972 -19.09 -31.36 -9.41
CA PHE A 972 -18.47 -30.53 -10.47
C PHE A 972 -17.29 -31.29 -11.12
N ASP A 973 -16.75 -30.75 -12.21
CA ASP A 973 -15.52 -31.21 -12.86
C ASP A 973 -14.76 -29.97 -13.38
N SER A 974 -13.75 -29.56 -12.60
CA SER A 974 -13.01 -28.30 -12.74
C SER A 974 -13.90 -27.04 -12.64
N PRO A 975 -14.52 -26.74 -11.47
CA PRO A 975 -15.25 -25.49 -11.25
C PRO A 975 -14.27 -24.30 -11.24
N TYR A 976 -14.34 -23.43 -12.25
CA TYR A 976 -13.32 -22.39 -12.49
C TYR A 976 -13.85 -20.96 -12.30
N GLY A 977 -14.53 -20.41 -13.30
CA GLY A 977 -15.06 -19.04 -13.25
C GLY A 977 -16.35 -18.93 -12.43
N LEU A 978 -16.48 -17.86 -11.63
CA LEU A 978 -17.68 -17.54 -10.86
C LEU A 978 -18.30 -16.20 -11.31
N ALA A 979 -19.63 -16.14 -11.33
CA ALA A 979 -20.40 -14.90 -11.46
C ALA A 979 -21.67 -14.99 -10.63
N ILE A 980 -22.15 -13.89 -10.05
CA ILE A 980 -23.35 -13.88 -9.19
C ILE A 980 -24.39 -12.88 -9.73
N ASP A 981 -25.67 -13.28 -9.76
CA ASP A 981 -26.75 -12.39 -10.20
C ASP A 981 -27.26 -11.48 -9.06
N LYS A 982 -28.06 -10.46 -9.42
CA LYS A 982 -28.65 -9.49 -8.47
C LYS A 982 -29.71 -10.10 -7.51
N LYS A 983 -29.78 -11.43 -7.39
CA LYS A 983 -30.64 -12.19 -6.47
C LYS A 983 -29.82 -13.18 -5.63
N ASP A 984 -28.53 -12.93 -5.49
CA ASP A 984 -27.52 -13.75 -4.80
C ASP A 984 -27.40 -15.19 -5.33
N ALA A 985 -27.84 -15.45 -6.57
CA ALA A 985 -27.71 -16.78 -7.15
C ALA A 985 -26.41 -16.87 -7.98
N LEU A 986 -25.58 -17.83 -7.60
CA LEU A 986 -24.23 -18.04 -8.10
C LEU A 986 -24.24 -18.89 -9.38
N PHE A 987 -23.40 -18.53 -10.35
CA PHE A 987 -23.18 -19.22 -11.60
C PHE A 987 -21.74 -19.71 -11.66
N VAL A 988 -21.55 -20.97 -12.04
CA VAL A 988 -20.25 -21.66 -12.03
C VAL A 988 -19.93 -22.18 -13.43
N ALA A 989 -18.74 -21.85 -13.93
CA ALA A 989 -18.16 -22.50 -15.10
C ALA A 989 -17.63 -23.88 -14.70
N ASP A 990 -18.39 -24.91 -15.03
CA ASP A 990 -18.14 -26.31 -14.72
C ASP A 990 -17.42 -26.90 -15.95
N THR A 991 -16.10 -26.66 -15.97
CA THR A 991 -15.28 -26.48 -17.17
C THR A 991 -15.18 -27.74 -18.01
N ASP A 992 -14.76 -28.84 -17.39
CA ASP A 992 -14.52 -30.12 -18.07
C ASP A 992 -15.83 -30.87 -18.33
N ASN A 993 -16.84 -30.55 -17.53
CA ASN A 993 -18.24 -30.87 -17.75
C ASN A 993 -18.93 -30.08 -18.88
N ASN A 994 -18.26 -29.06 -19.45
CA ASN A 994 -18.70 -28.25 -20.59
C ASN A 994 -20.08 -27.57 -20.41
N ARG A 995 -20.34 -27.03 -19.22
CA ARG A 995 -21.64 -26.44 -18.84
C ARG A 995 -21.51 -25.25 -17.91
N ILE A 996 -22.61 -24.54 -17.73
CA ILE A 996 -22.80 -23.52 -16.70
C ILE A 996 -23.80 -24.07 -15.70
N ARG A 997 -23.45 -24.04 -14.41
CA ARG A 997 -24.32 -24.43 -13.30
C ARG A 997 -24.87 -23.17 -12.64
N LYS A 998 -26.09 -23.25 -12.09
CA LYS A 998 -26.66 -22.23 -11.20
C LYS A 998 -26.87 -22.83 -9.82
N ILE A 999 -26.47 -22.09 -8.79
CA ILE A 999 -26.65 -22.43 -7.38
C ILE A 999 -27.48 -21.30 -6.76
N ASP A 1000 -28.58 -21.65 -6.08
CA ASP A 1000 -29.37 -20.66 -5.33
C ASP A 1000 -28.79 -20.43 -3.90
N PRO A 1001 -29.27 -19.41 -3.17
CA PRO A 1001 -28.82 -19.15 -1.79
C PRO A 1001 -29.06 -20.30 -0.79
N SER A 1002 -29.83 -21.33 -1.16
CA SER A 1002 -30.04 -22.56 -0.38
C SER A 1002 -29.09 -23.70 -0.82
N ALA A 1003 -28.03 -23.37 -1.57
CA ALA A 1003 -27.02 -24.28 -2.10
C ALA A 1003 -27.54 -25.34 -3.08
N ASN A 1004 -28.73 -25.17 -3.67
CA ASN A 1004 -29.28 -26.11 -4.64
C ASN A 1004 -28.67 -25.89 -6.04
N VAL A 1005 -27.81 -26.82 -6.47
CA VAL A 1005 -27.09 -26.79 -7.75
C VAL A 1005 -27.92 -27.39 -8.87
N THR A 1006 -28.10 -26.63 -9.94
CA THR A 1006 -28.83 -27.02 -11.16
C THR A 1006 -28.01 -26.74 -12.42
N THR A 1007 -28.20 -27.51 -13.48
CA THR A 1007 -27.59 -27.22 -14.79
C THR A 1007 -28.37 -26.11 -15.49
N TYR A 1008 -27.75 -24.93 -15.65
CA TYR A 1008 -28.38 -23.75 -16.26
C TYR A 1008 -28.34 -23.82 -17.79
N THR A 1009 -27.21 -24.19 -18.38
CA THR A 1009 -27.05 -24.42 -19.83
C THR A 1009 -25.79 -25.25 -20.14
N GLY A 1010 -25.68 -25.75 -21.37
CA GLY A 1010 -24.60 -26.64 -21.81
C GLY A 1010 -24.95 -28.12 -21.69
N ALA A 1011 -24.10 -28.97 -22.28
CA ALA A 1011 -24.27 -30.43 -22.29
C ALA A 1011 -22.94 -31.13 -22.59
N ASN A 1012 -22.89 -32.00 -23.61
CA ASN A 1012 -21.63 -32.55 -24.11
C ASN A 1012 -20.87 -31.48 -24.91
N ARG A 1013 -19.52 -31.53 -24.85
CA ARG A 1013 -18.59 -30.62 -25.53
C ARG A 1013 -18.90 -30.46 -27.02
N ALA A 1014 -19.38 -29.29 -27.42
CA ALA A 1014 -19.68 -28.91 -28.79
C ALA A 1014 -19.86 -27.38 -28.88
N TYR A 1015 -19.80 -26.81 -30.08
CA TYR A 1015 -20.21 -25.42 -30.32
C TYR A 1015 -21.63 -25.38 -30.89
N LYS A 1016 -22.51 -24.58 -30.26
CA LYS A 1016 -23.85 -24.25 -30.79
C LYS A 1016 -24.45 -23.04 -30.08
N ASP A 1017 -24.95 -22.07 -30.85
CA ASP A 1017 -25.83 -20.97 -30.40
C ASP A 1017 -27.32 -21.41 -30.42
N GLY A 1018 -28.18 -20.66 -29.74
CA GLY A 1018 -29.62 -20.95 -29.57
C GLY A 1018 -30.10 -20.76 -28.13
N THR A 1019 -31.27 -21.28 -27.77
CA THR A 1019 -31.79 -21.16 -26.39
C THR A 1019 -30.94 -21.96 -25.37
N LEU A 1020 -31.07 -21.68 -24.07
CA LEU A 1020 -30.34 -22.37 -22.98
C LEU A 1020 -30.29 -23.91 -23.11
N ALA A 1021 -31.38 -24.55 -23.57
CA ALA A 1021 -31.44 -26.01 -23.76
C ALA A 1021 -30.72 -26.50 -25.03
N GLN A 1022 -30.62 -25.65 -26.06
CA GLN A 1022 -29.99 -25.94 -27.35
C GLN A 1022 -28.49 -25.62 -27.38
N ALA A 1023 -28.07 -24.60 -26.61
CA ALA A 1023 -26.72 -24.06 -26.61
C ALA A 1023 -25.66 -25.07 -26.13
N ARG A 1024 -24.47 -25.02 -26.72
CA ARG A 1024 -23.33 -25.88 -26.38
C ARG A 1024 -22.05 -25.05 -26.27
N PHE A 1025 -21.17 -25.48 -25.37
CA PHE A 1025 -19.91 -24.81 -25.03
C PHE A 1025 -18.73 -25.78 -25.11
N VAL A 1026 -17.54 -25.22 -25.29
CA VAL A 1026 -16.24 -25.90 -25.36
C VAL A 1026 -15.33 -25.34 -24.26
N ARG A 1027 -15.35 -25.98 -23.08
CA ARG A 1027 -14.65 -25.56 -21.85
C ARG A 1027 -14.92 -24.09 -21.47
N PRO A 1028 -16.11 -23.76 -20.94
CA PRO A 1028 -16.35 -22.44 -20.36
C PRO A 1028 -15.42 -22.25 -19.15
N ILE A 1029 -14.73 -21.10 -19.02
CA ILE A 1029 -13.69 -20.90 -17.98
C ILE A 1029 -13.83 -19.59 -17.19
N SER A 1030 -14.41 -18.55 -17.76
CA SER A 1030 -14.70 -17.28 -17.07
C SER A 1030 -16.11 -16.80 -17.41
N LEU A 1031 -16.73 -16.14 -16.43
CA LEU A 1031 -18.11 -15.67 -16.41
C LEU A 1031 -18.16 -14.24 -15.88
N THR A 1032 -19.02 -13.39 -16.44
CA THR A 1032 -19.40 -12.13 -15.78
C THR A 1032 -20.78 -11.64 -16.24
N PHE A 1033 -21.42 -10.80 -15.44
CA PHE A 1033 -22.67 -10.12 -15.81
C PHE A 1033 -22.41 -8.68 -16.27
N ASP A 1034 -23.15 -8.21 -17.27
CA ASP A 1034 -23.30 -6.77 -17.48
C ASP A 1034 -24.32 -6.14 -16.50
N THR A 1035 -24.38 -4.81 -16.46
CA THR A 1035 -25.27 -4.07 -15.54
C THR A 1035 -26.76 -4.32 -15.78
N ILE A 1036 -27.14 -4.88 -16.94
CA ILE A 1036 -28.53 -5.22 -17.32
C ILE A 1036 -28.86 -6.66 -16.88
N GLY A 1037 -27.86 -7.54 -16.76
CA GLY A 1037 -27.99 -8.93 -16.33
C GLY A 1037 -27.79 -9.96 -17.44
N ASN A 1038 -27.18 -9.58 -18.57
CA ASN A 1038 -26.73 -10.55 -19.56
C ASN A 1038 -25.43 -11.23 -19.08
N LEU A 1039 -25.30 -12.55 -19.24
CA LEU A 1039 -24.15 -13.34 -18.80
C LEU A 1039 -23.18 -13.58 -19.97
N PHE A 1040 -21.92 -13.18 -19.79
CA PHE A 1040 -20.85 -13.34 -20.78
C PHE A 1040 -19.93 -14.49 -20.37
N VAL A 1041 -19.51 -15.29 -21.35
CA VAL A 1041 -18.89 -16.60 -21.14
C VAL A 1041 -17.70 -16.77 -22.09
N VAL A 1042 -16.50 -17.01 -21.57
CA VAL A 1042 -15.34 -17.38 -22.39
C VAL A 1042 -15.25 -18.90 -22.55
N GLU A 1043 -15.15 -19.36 -23.79
CA GLU A 1043 -14.82 -20.75 -24.14
C GLU A 1043 -13.31 -20.89 -24.38
N PHE A 1044 -12.56 -21.51 -23.47
CA PHE A 1044 -11.09 -21.54 -23.48
C PHE A 1044 -10.52 -22.17 -24.76
N ASN A 1045 -10.82 -23.45 -24.99
CA ASN A 1045 -10.49 -24.14 -26.26
C ASN A 1045 -11.45 -23.77 -27.41
N GLY A 1046 -12.49 -22.97 -27.13
CA GLY A 1046 -13.40 -22.47 -28.16
C GLY A 1046 -12.91 -21.21 -28.86
N ASN A 1047 -11.99 -20.44 -28.24
CA ASN A 1047 -11.50 -19.16 -28.74
C ASN A 1047 -12.64 -18.18 -29.08
N ARG A 1048 -13.65 -18.11 -28.21
CA ARG A 1048 -14.86 -17.28 -28.34
C ARG A 1048 -15.26 -16.65 -27.01
N ILE A 1049 -15.88 -15.49 -27.08
CA ILE A 1049 -16.75 -14.97 -26.03
C ILE A 1049 -18.21 -15.10 -26.50
N ARG A 1050 -19.06 -15.67 -25.65
CA ARG A 1050 -20.48 -15.91 -25.88
C ARG A 1050 -21.29 -15.00 -24.96
N LYS A 1051 -22.43 -14.48 -25.45
CA LYS A 1051 -23.39 -13.72 -24.67
C LYS A 1051 -24.67 -14.53 -24.48
N ILE A 1052 -25.14 -14.64 -23.25
CA ILE A 1052 -26.47 -15.14 -22.88
C ILE A 1052 -27.30 -13.90 -22.51
N ASP A 1053 -28.37 -13.63 -23.26
CA ASP A 1053 -29.26 -12.51 -22.95
C ASP A 1053 -30.20 -12.80 -21.77
N THR A 1054 -30.85 -11.76 -21.25
CA THR A 1054 -31.84 -11.87 -20.16
C THR A 1054 -33.09 -12.69 -20.53
N SER A 1055 -33.27 -13.08 -21.80
CA SER A 1055 -34.33 -13.98 -22.27
C SER A 1055 -33.86 -15.44 -22.41
N GLY A 1056 -32.57 -15.72 -22.21
CA GLY A 1056 -31.99 -17.06 -22.32
C GLY A 1056 -31.54 -17.45 -23.74
N ASN A 1057 -31.35 -16.50 -24.65
CA ASN A 1057 -30.73 -16.75 -25.95
C ASN A 1057 -29.20 -16.68 -25.82
N VAL A 1058 -28.51 -17.73 -26.26
CA VAL A 1058 -27.05 -17.80 -26.32
C VAL A 1058 -26.59 -17.48 -27.73
N THR A 1059 -25.70 -16.51 -27.84
CA THR A 1059 -25.13 -15.97 -29.09
C THR A 1059 -23.61 -15.87 -29.00
N THR A 1060 -22.93 -15.97 -30.14
CA THR A 1060 -21.49 -15.67 -30.24
C THR A 1060 -21.28 -14.17 -30.35
N LEU A 1061 -20.58 -13.57 -29.38
CA LEU A 1061 -20.26 -12.15 -29.38
C LEU A 1061 -19.04 -11.89 -30.28
N ILE A 1062 -17.91 -12.52 -29.95
CA ILE A 1062 -16.64 -12.41 -30.69
C ILE A 1062 -15.89 -13.74 -30.77
N GLY A 1063 -15.03 -13.88 -31.77
CA GLY A 1063 -14.23 -15.07 -32.02
C GLY A 1063 -14.83 -16.02 -33.07
N SER A 1064 -14.03 -16.94 -33.60
CA SER A 1064 -14.46 -17.74 -34.76
C SER A 1064 -15.48 -18.82 -34.41
N THR A 1065 -16.52 -18.95 -35.25
CA THR A 1065 -17.51 -20.03 -35.19
C THR A 1065 -16.88 -21.40 -35.46
N SER A 1066 -15.76 -21.46 -36.20
CA SER A 1066 -14.93 -22.67 -36.37
C SER A 1066 -14.06 -23.00 -35.15
N GLY A 1067 -13.90 -22.07 -34.21
CA GLY A 1067 -12.93 -22.17 -33.11
C GLY A 1067 -11.47 -21.89 -33.48
N THR A 1068 -11.19 -21.48 -34.73
CA THR A 1068 -9.86 -21.05 -35.19
C THR A 1068 -9.32 -19.93 -34.30
N SER A 1069 -8.17 -20.18 -33.67
CA SER A 1069 -7.48 -19.22 -32.81
C SER A 1069 -6.65 -18.20 -33.62
N GLY A 1070 -6.16 -17.17 -32.93
CA GLY A 1070 -5.25 -16.17 -33.49
C GLY A 1070 -5.27 -14.87 -32.70
N LYS A 1071 -4.45 -13.89 -33.10
CA LYS A 1071 -4.28 -12.60 -32.44
C LYS A 1071 -4.71 -11.47 -33.39
N VAL A 1072 -6.01 -11.37 -33.67
CA VAL A 1072 -6.54 -10.47 -34.71
C VAL A 1072 -7.73 -9.68 -34.17
N ASP A 1073 -7.63 -8.36 -34.27
CA ASP A 1073 -8.67 -7.38 -33.92
C ASP A 1073 -9.76 -7.29 -35.01
N GLY A 1074 -10.87 -6.60 -34.70
CA GLY A 1074 -12.02 -6.43 -35.59
C GLY A 1074 -13.35 -6.93 -35.01
N ILE A 1075 -14.37 -6.96 -35.86
CA ILE A 1075 -15.78 -7.04 -35.43
C ILE A 1075 -16.28 -8.49 -35.35
N GLY A 1076 -16.85 -8.86 -34.21
CA GLY A 1076 -17.60 -10.10 -34.01
C GLY A 1076 -16.81 -11.36 -34.36
N THR A 1077 -17.33 -12.14 -35.30
CA THR A 1077 -16.71 -13.40 -35.78
C THR A 1077 -15.52 -13.17 -36.72
N ALA A 1078 -15.18 -11.94 -37.09
CA ALA A 1078 -13.93 -11.60 -37.77
C ALA A 1078 -12.73 -11.59 -36.78
N ALA A 1079 -12.95 -11.19 -35.53
CA ALA A 1079 -11.93 -11.22 -34.49
C ALA A 1079 -11.35 -12.64 -34.29
N ARG A 1080 -10.07 -12.74 -33.96
CA ARG A 1080 -9.42 -13.98 -33.52
C ARG A 1080 -8.93 -13.80 -32.10
N LEU A 1081 -9.19 -14.84 -31.31
CA LEU A 1081 -8.82 -14.95 -29.90
C LEU A 1081 -7.88 -16.15 -29.75
N TYR A 1082 -7.06 -16.15 -28.70
CA TYR A 1082 -6.16 -17.25 -28.39
C TYR A 1082 -6.17 -17.41 -26.87
N TYR A 1083 -6.65 -18.57 -26.38
CA TYR A 1083 -6.69 -18.95 -24.95
C TYR A 1083 -7.00 -17.79 -23.97
N VAL A 1084 -8.19 -17.19 -24.15
CA VAL A 1084 -8.71 -16.16 -23.23
C VAL A 1084 -8.94 -16.80 -21.86
N TRP A 1085 -8.34 -16.24 -20.81
CA TRP A 1085 -8.40 -16.78 -19.45
C TRP A 1085 -9.46 -16.08 -18.60
N ASP A 1086 -9.61 -14.77 -18.74
CA ASP A 1086 -10.52 -13.97 -17.90
C ASP A 1086 -11.01 -12.69 -18.59
N LEU A 1087 -12.11 -12.16 -18.06
CA LEU A 1087 -12.88 -11.05 -18.66
C LEU A 1087 -13.54 -10.20 -17.56
N ALA A 1088 -13.71 -8.90 -17.79
CA ALA A 1088 -14.38 -7.99 -16.86
C ALA A 1088 -15.01 -6.79 -17.58
N PHE A 1089 -16.16 -6.31 -17.10
CA PHE A 1089 -16.75 -5.06 -17.57
C PHE A 1089 -16.13 -3.86 -16.88
N GLY A 1090 -15.87 -2.80 -17.66
CA GLY A 1090 -15.65 -1.46 -17.14
C GLY A 1090 -16.87 -0.55 -17.33
N PRO A 1091 -16.75 0.73 -16.95
CA PRO A 1091 -17.77 1.74 -17.22
C PRO A 1091 -18.05 1.88 -18.74
N MET A 1092 -19.19 2.50 -19.06
CA MET A 1092 -19.72 2.64 -20.43
C MET A 1092 -20.02 1.31 -21.16
N GLY A 1093 -20.00 0.17 -20.48
CA GLY A 1093 -20.39 -1.13 -21.04
C GLY A 1093 -19.34 -1.80 -21.93
N ARG A 1094 -18.07 -1.36 -21.85
CA ARG A 1094 -16.94 -2.00 -22.53
C ARG A 1094 -16.51 -3.27 -21.80
N LEU A 1095 -16.24 -4.34 -22.56
CA LEU A 1095 -15.78 -5.63 -22.04
C LEU A 1095 -14.28 -5.79 -22.28
N PHE A 1096 -13.50 -5.93 -21.22
CA PHE A 1096 -12.05 -6.12 -21.28
C PHE A 1096 -11.70 -7.60 -21.06
N PHE A 1097 -10.67 -8.10 -21.73
CA PHE A 1097 -10.24 -9.50 -21.60
C PHE A 1097 -8.73 -9.70 -21.83
N LEU A 1098 -8.23 -10.83 -21.33
CA LEU A 1098 -6.83 -11.27 -21.43
C LEU A 1098 -6.75 -12.70 -21.93
N GLY A 1099 -5.72 -13.03 -22.70
CA GLY A 1099 -5.48 -14.40 -23.14
C GLY A 1099 -4.00 -14.71 -23.35
N GLU A 1100 -3.63 -15.95 -23.06
CA GLU A 1100 -2.27 -16.46 -23.10
C GLU A 1100 -1.62 -16.29 -24.48
N GLY A 1101 -0.38 -15.81 -24.52
CA GLY A 1101 0.34 -15.51 -25.74
C GLY A 1101 -0.21 -14.35 -26.57
N ASN A 1102 -1.30 -13.68 -26.15
CA ASN A 1102 -1.59 -12.34 -26.66
C ASN A 1102 -0.71 -11.30 -25.94
N ASP A 1103 -0.32 -11.54 -24.67
CA ASP A 1103 0.56 -10.68 -23.87
C ASP A 1103 0.16 -9.19 -23.90
N ALA A 1104 -1.16 -8.99 -24.04
CA ALA A 1104 -1.81 -7.73 -24.29
C ALA A 1104 -3.26 -7.75 -23.79
N LEU A 1105 -3.70 -6.60 -23.31
CA LEU A 1105 -5.06 -6.30 -22.86
C LEU A 1105 -5.89 -5.82 -24.04
N ARG A 1106 -7.02 -6.49 -24.28
CA ARG A 1106 -7.92 -6.21 -25.40
C ARG A 1106 -9.30 -5.82 -24.88
N VAL A 1107 -10.00 -4.97 -25.62
CA VAL A 1107 -11.32 -4.42 -25.28
C VAL A 1107 -12.31 -4.69 -26.41
N VAL A 1108 -13.56 -4.94 -26.04
CA VAL A 1108 -14.71 -5.09 -26.93
C VAL A 1108 -15.68 -3.94 -26.67
N ASP A 1109 -16.07 -3.23 -27.71
CA ASP A 1109 -17.09 -2.19 -27.63
C ASP A 1109 -18.53 -2.72 -27.80
N THR A 1110 -19.51 -1.82 -27.71
CA THR A 1110 -20.94 -2.15 -27.82
C THR A 1110 -21.38 -2.60 -29.22
N THR A 1111 -20.52 -2.45 -30.24
CA THR A 1111 -20.72 -2.97 -31.60
C THR A 1111 -20.08 -4.34 -31.83
N ALA A 1112 -19.49 -4.93 -30.78
CA ALA A 1112 -18.64 -6.12 -30.83
C ALA A 1112 -17.35 -5.93 -31.64
N ASN A 1113 -16.86 -4.70 -31.81
CA ASN A 1113 -15.54 -4.44 -32.34
C ASN A 1113 -14.48 -4.71 -31.26
N THR A 1114 -13.46 -5.49 -31.61
CA THR A 1114 -12.36 -5.86 -30.70
C THR A 1114 -11.11 -5.06 -31.06
N THR A 1115 -10.47 -4.42 -30.09
CA THR A 1115 -9.21 -3.69 -30.26
C THR A 1115 -8.21 -3.99 -29.14
N THR A 1116 -6.92 -3.92 -29.48
CA THR A 1116 -5.81 -4.02 -28.51
C THR A 1116 -5.56 -2.66 -27.85
N LEU A 1117 -5.41 -2.65 -26.52
CA LEU A 1117 -5.37 -1.44 -25.70
C LEU A 1117 -4.01 -1.24 -25.01
N VAL A 1118 -3.44 -2.29 -24.40
CA VAL A 1118 -2.15 -2.25 -23.69
C VAL A 1118 -1.36 -3.52 -24.04
N GLY A 1119 -0.05 -3.42 -24.20
CA GLY A 1119 0.80 -4.55 -24.61
C GLY A 1119 0.97 -4.67 -26.13
N GLU A 1120 1.88 -5.56 -26.53
CA GLU A 1120 2.18 -5.90 -27.94
C GLU A 1120 1.92 -7.40 -28.16
N MET A 1121 1.22 -7.76 -29.25
CA MET A 1121 0.59 -9.07 -29.38
C MET A 1121 1.56 -10.27 -29.56
N GLY A 1122 2.06 -10.80 -28.44
CA GLY A 1122 3.05 -11.88 -28.38
C GLY A 1122 4.48 -11.45 -28.07
N SER A 1123 4.65 -10.28 -27.49
CA SER A 1123 5.92 -9.79 -26.95
C SER A 1123 5.90 -10.01 -25.43
N SER A 1124 6.30 -11.20 -24.98
CA SER A 1124 6.23 -11.59 -23.56
C SER A 1124 7.43 -11.00 -22.78
N ASP A 1125 7.20 -10.04 -21.89
CA ASP A 1125 8.24 -9.37 -21.08
C ASP A 1125 7.65 -8.65 -19.84
N SER A 1126 8.52 -8.12 -18.98
CA SER A 1126 8.25 -7.41 -17.73
C SER A 1126 8.24 -5.88 -17.81
N THR A 1127 8.56 -5.24 -18.95
CA THR A 1127 8.66 -3.77 -19.09
C THR A 1127 7.37 -3.02 -18.73
N ASP A 1128 7.49 -2.05 -17.80
CA ASP A 1128 6.48 -1.02 -17.55
C ASP A 1128 6.59 0.10 -18.61
N GLY A 1129 5.47 0.60 -19.13
CA GLY A 1129 5.44 1.65 -20.16
C GLY A 1129 4.04 2.17 -20.46
N THR A 1130 3.89 3.13 -21.37
CA THR A 1130 2.58 3.66 -21.78
C THR A 1130 1.95 2.76 -22.86
N TYR A 1131 0.74 2.24 -22.60
CA TYR A 1131 -0.08 1.48 -23.56
C TYR A 1131 0.68 0.41 -24.37
N SER A 1132 1.06 0.69 -25.63
CA SER A 1132 1.81 -0.21 -26.52
C SER A 1132 3.28 -0.42 -26.14
N GLN A 1133 3.82 0.34 -25.18
CA GLN A 1133 5.17 0.16 -24.61
C GLN A 1133 5.20 -0.78 -23.40
N ALA A 1134 4.07 -0.98 -22.71
CA ALA A 1134 3.99 -1.94 -21.62
C ALA A 1134 4.14 -3.39 -22.13
N ARG A 1135 4.59 -4.31 -21.29
CA ARG A 1135 4.69 -5.75 -21.60
C ARG A 1135 4.15 -6.58 -20.44
N PHE A 1136 3.51 -7.70 -20.80
CA PHE A 1136 3.01 -8.72 -19.87
C PHE A 1136 3.67 -10.06 -20.22
N ASP A 1137 3.69 -11.02 -19.30
CA ASP A 1137 4.09 -12.41 -19.54
C ASP A 1137 2.98 -13.35 -19.03
N ASN A 1138 2.23 -13.93 -19.97
CA ASN A 1138 1.11 -14.82 -19.69
C ASN A 1138 0.07 -14.23 -18.70
N PRO A 1139 -0.56 -13.08 -19.03
CA PRO A 1139 -1.54 -12.45 -18.16
C PRO A 1139 -2.88 -13.21 -18.15
N LYS A 1140 -3.43 -13.50 -16.97
CA LYS A 1140 -4.56 -14.43 -16.80
C LYS A 1140 -5.77 -13.92 -16.03
N GLY A 1141 -5.66 -12.83 -15.28
CA GLY A 1141 -6.75 -12.30 -14.46
C GLY A 1141 -6.98 -10.83 -14.70
N ILE A 1142 -8.24 -10.39 -14.69
CA ILE A 1142 -8.57 -8.96 -14.79
C ILE A 1142 -9.68 -8.55 -13.82
N ALA A 1143 -9.51 -7.37 -13.24
CA ALA A 1143 -10.58 -6.63 -12.57
C ALA A 1143 -10.56 -5.16 -13.06
N VAL A 1144 -11.73 -4.50 -13.03
CA VAL A 1144 -11.89 -3.10 -13.46
C VAL A 1144 -12.70 -2.35 -12.40
N ASP A 1145 -12.21 -1.20 -11.95
CA ASP A 1145 -12.92 -0.38 -10.94
C ASP A 1145 -14.04 0.47 -11.55
N ALA A 1146 -14.80 1.18 -10.70
CA ALA A 1146 -15.89 2.05 -11.13
C ALA A 1146 -15.44 3.27 -11.96
N ASN A 1147 -14.17 3.67 -11.83
CA ASN A 1147 -13.54 4.73 -12.64
C ASN A 1147 -13.04 4.17 -13.99
N GLY A 1148 -12.93 2.85 -14.11
CA GLY A 1148 -12.42 2.11 -15.26
C GLY A 1148 -10.96 1.67 -15.15
N ASN A 1149 -10.28 1.91 -14.01
CA ASN A 1149 -8.89 1.49 -13.82
C ASN A 1149 -8.80 -0.03 -13.80
N MET A 1150 -7.80 -0.58 -14.49
CA MET A 1150 -7.68 -2.02 -14.72
C MET A 1150 -6.54 -2.62 -13.91
N TYR A 1151 -6.81 -3.74 -13.26
CA TYR A 1151 -5.84 -4.54 -12.52
C TYR A 1151 -5.63 -5.85 -13.27
N VAL A 1152 -4.38 -6.14 -13.66
CA VAL A 1152 -4.02 -7.29 -14.49
C VAL A 1152 -3.15 -8.25 -13.68
N ALA A 1153 -3.59 -9.49 -13.53
CA ALA A 1153 -2.80 -10.58 -12.94
C ALA A 1153 -1.84 -11.12 -14.02
N ASP A 1154 -0.56 -10.75 -13.89
CA ASP A 1154 0.52 -10.97 -14.83
C ASP A 1154 1.38 -12.13 -14.31
N GLU A 1155 0.93 -13.36 -14.60
CA GLU A 1155 1.31 -14.56 -13.84
C GLU A 1155 2.77 -14.97 -14.07
N GLY A 1156 3.27 -14.89 -15.31
CA GLY A 1156 4.66 -15.21 -15.63
C GLY A 1156 5.64 -14.24 -14.96
N ASN A 1157 5.32 -12.94 -15.00
CA ASN A 1157 6.01 -11.88 -14.26
C ASN A 1157 5.78 -11.92 -12.74
N ARG A 1158 4.88 -12.79 -12.24
CA ARG A 1158 4.48 -12.93 -10.82
C ARG A 1158 4.06 -11.62 -10.18
N SER A 1159 3.25 -10.83 -10.87
CA SER A 1159 2.84 -9.51 -10.39
C SER A 1159 1.35 -9.23 -10.65
N VAL A 1160 0.84 -8.19 -10.00
CA VAL A 1160 -0.40 -7.53 -10.41
C VAL A 1160 -0.05 -6.14 -10.91
N ARG A 1161 -0.38 -5.86 -12.16
CA ARG A 1161 -0.14 -4.58 -12.82
C ARG A 1161 -1.34 -3.67 -12.63
N PHE A 1162 -1.08 -2.36 -12.50
CA PHE A 1162 -2.11 -1.33 -12.48
C PHE A 1162 -2.05 -0.54 -13.79
N VAL A 1163 -3.19 -0.44 -14.48
CA VAL A 1163 -3.37 0.33 -15.70
C VAL A 1163 -4.40 1.42 -15.42
N PRO A 1164 -3.99 2.69 -15.24
CA PRO A 1164 -4.93 3.78 -15.02
C PRO A 1164 -5.71 4.12 -16.29
N VAL A 1165 -6.90 4.70 -16.12
CA VAL A 1165 -7.64 5.33 -17.22
C VAL A 1165 -7.02 6.69 -17.50
N CYS A 1166 -6.59 6.93 -18.75
CA CYS A 1166 -6.42 8.31 -19.22
C CYS A 1166 -7.79 8.99 -19.29
N PRO A 1167 -7.91 10.25 -18.81
CA PRO A 1167 -9.04 11.10 -19.19
C PRO A 1167 -9.17 11.16 -20.72
N PRO A 1168 -10.40 11.22 -21.26
CA PRO A 1168 -10.65 11.34 -22.69
C PRO A 1168 -10.24 12.71 -23.25
#